data_AF-A0A7S4WD97-F1
#
_entry.id   AF-A0A7S4WD97-F1
#
_cell.length_a   1.000
_cell.length_b   1.000
_cell.length_c   1.000
_cell.angle_alpha   90.00
_cell.angle_beta   90.00
_cell.angle_gamma   90.00
#
_symmetry.space_group_name_H-M   'P 1'
#
loop_
_entity.id
_entity.type
_entity.pdbx_description
1 polymer ?
#
loop_
_entity_poly.entity_id
_entity_poly.type
_entity_poly.pdbx_seq_one_letter_code
_entity_poly.pdbx_strand_id
1 'polypeptide(L)'
;MASSAWQKLSESAAAMKATHLRELLKDEGRCASMMVESTGVVLDYCRQKVTGDTMAKLFELAKVMDVDGKKKALFSGGKINETEGRAVLHVALRAAKDDVINVDGKNVVPEVHSVLDAMKAFSDKVRAGQFVGYTGKPLTDVVCIGIGGSYLGVEFVFEALKTDPTAAAAAKGRNLRFLANVDPIDVKRALAGLSAETTLVIVISKTFTTAETMLNARTIKAWLVKELGTEAAIAKHVVACSTALEKTKAFGIDSSNVFGFWDWVGGRFSVCSAVGVLPLSLQYGFDVVKQFLDGARAMDQHFASAPPEQNLPTLLALLTVWNATCLGYEGYAVLPYCQALVRFVAHIQQLDMESNGKRVQMDGAVCPTTTGAIYFGEPGTNGQHSFYQLMHQGRAIPADFIGFKASQQPISLPGEPVANHDELMSNFFAQPDALALGKTAEECRKEGIPEKLVEHKVFTGDRPSLSLLLPVCDARHLGVLLALYEHRTAVQGWVWGINSFDQWGVELGKVLGVKVRRYLSEARKGGADASAFNRPTQRLLGAMLSAPATQGTSKLSGSTIVMLRAREIFDSRGNPTVEVDLCTEAALFRAAVPSGASTGIYEALELRDGDKGRLLGKGVLRAVDNVNSIIAPKLIGMDVTQQGAIDRMMVEVLDGSKNEWGWSKSKLGANAILAVSMAVCRAGAAASEMPLYQYIAKLSGKPTDKFVMPVPSFNVINGGSHAGNRLACQEFMILPTGASSFKNAMEIGAEVYHTLKAVIKKKYGQDACNVGDEGGFAPSVQDNNEALDVLMEALKKSGHETKVKIGTDVAASEFYKDGKYDLDFKNPDSRPVDYKTGAEMAALYQNWFATYPFVSIEDPFDQDDWAAYSEFNKACGKDIQIVGDDLLVTNTKRIEKALDVGACNALLLKVNQIGSITEAIDAANMSMRNGWGVMVSHRSGETEDSFIADLVVGLRTGEIKTGAPCRSERLAKYNQLLRIEEELGSKCSYAGSNFRTVGCPKKGMFRKPVVGGNWKSTGTLAKLEELLTTFKGFGPDPKHVDTVIFPPTLHVAAAVKALQGGGPVEIGVQNICTKDGGAFTGEVSVAMVDDLKLKWVMVGHSERRSLYGETDEDCAVKVEKALAKGLNVMFCIGEQLSERKAGKTQEVCDKQMRAVIPKVTDWSKMIIAYEPVWAIGTGVVATPLQAQEAHFQVRLLLRDVCGAQVADSVRILYGGSVNPGNCQALGELPDVDGFLVGGASCKPDFTKIIDCAQTLYKS
;
A
#
# COMPACT_ATOMS: atom_id res chain seq x y z
N MET A 1 -20.48 15.31 -51.27
CA MET A 1 -19.48 16.40 -51.33
C MET A 1 -19.74 17.23 -52.58
N ALA A 2 -20.20 18.47 -52.45
CA ALA A 2 -20.78 19.24 -53.56
C ALA A 2 -19.81 20.17 -54.31
N SER A 3 -18.62 20.48 -53.75
CA SER A 3 -17.63 21.30 -54.46
C SER A 3 -16.69 20.45 -55.32
N SER A 4 -16.26 21.00 -56.46
CA SER A 4 -15.28 20.38 -57.35
C SER A 4 -13.93 20.10 -56.66
N ALA A 5 -13.54 20.92 -55.67
CA ALA A 5 -12.31 20.71 -54.89
C ALA A 5 -12.34 19.42 -54.06
N TRP A 6 -13.47 19.11 -53.40
CA TRP A 6 -13.63 17.86 -52.66
C TRP A 6 -13.65 16.62 -53.57
N GLN A 7 -14.22 16.74 -54.78
CA GLN A 7 -14.23 15.66 -55.77
C GLN A 7 -12.80 15.32 -56.24
N LYS A 8 -12.00 16.34 -56.60
CA LYS A 8 -10.58 16.16 -56.95
C LYS A 8 -9.79 15.46 -55.84
N LEU A 9 -10.06 15.79 -54.57
CA LEU A 9 -9.42 15.14 -53.42
C LEU A 9 -9.87 13.68 -53.25
N SER A 10 -11.14 13.38 -53.50
CA SER A 10 -11.65 12.00 -53.49
C SER A 10 -10.97 11.13 -54.56
N GLU A 11 -10.71 11.69 -55.76
CA GLU A 11 -9.96 11.00 -56.82
C GLU A 11 -8.50 10.78 -56.41
N SER A 12 -7.84 11.82 -55.87
CA SER A 12 -6.50 11.69 -55.30
C SER A 12 -6.44 10.66 -54.18
N ALA A 13 -7.49 10.51 -53.37
CA ALA A 13 -7.53 9.55 -52.26
C ALA A 13 -7.58 8.11 -52.78
N ALA A 14 -8.32 7.85 -53.86
CA ALA A 14 -8.34 6.54 -54.51
C ALA A 14 -6.96 6.15 -55.05
N ALA A 15 -6.27 7.08 -55.71
CA ALA A 15 -4.90 6.88 -56.19
C ALA A 15 -3.92 6.65 -55.01
N MET A 16 -3.98 7.49 -53.98
CA MET A 16 -3.09 7.39 -52.82
C MET A 16 -3.31 6.10 -52.00
N LYS A 17 -4.53 5.56 -51.97
CA LYS A 17 -4.79 4.26 -51.34
C LYS A 17 -4.04 3.11 -52.02
N ALA A 18 -3.73 3.22 -53.31
CA ALA A 18 -2.96 2.22 -54.06
C ALA A 18 -1.43 2.41 -53.96
N THR A 19 -0.94 3.56 -53.48
CA THR A 19 0.49 3.84 -53.35
C THR A 19 0.94 3.74 -51.89
N HIS A 20 1.94 2.90 -51.63
CA HIS A 20 2.47 2.70 -50.28
C HIS A 20 3.51 3.79 -49.93
N LEU A 21 3.54 4.24 -48.68
CA LEU A 21 4.53 5.19 -48.15
C LEU A 21 6.00 4.82 -48.46
N ARG A 22 6.35 3.53 -48.52
CA ARG A 22 7.72 3.08 -48.88
C ARG A 22 8.18 3.56 -50.25
N GLU A 23 7.25 3.72 -51.21
CA GLU A 23 7.58 4.21 -52.54
C GLU A 23 7.69 5.74 -52.55
N LEU A 24 6.82 6.41 -51.80
CA LEU A 24 6.85 7.87 -51.65
C LEU A 24 8.08 8.38 -50.91
N LEU A 25 8.63 7.58 -49.98
CA LEU A 25 9.82 7.94 -49.20
C LEU A 25 11.13 7.78 -50.00
N LYS A 26 11.12 7.11 -51.16
CA LYS A 26 12.29 7.04 -52.06
C LYS A 26 12.51 8.33 -52.85
N ASP A 27 11.48 9.17 -52.97
CA ASP A 27 11.58 10.46 -53.64
C ASP A 27 12.18 11.50 -52.67
N GLU A 28 13.50 11.62 -52.69
CA GLU A 28 14.25 12.57 -51.84
C GLU A 28 13.81 14.02 -52.06
N GLY A 29 13.44 14.39 -53.30
CA GLY A 29 12.96 15.73 -53.63
C GLY A 29 11.62 16.04 -52.97
N ARG A 30 10.69 15.07 -53.01
CA ARG A 30 9.43 15.14 -52.25
C ARG A 30 9.70 15.24 -50.75
N CYS A 31 10.52 14.36 -50.20
CA CYS A 31 10.81 14.35 -48.76
C CYS A 31 11.40 15.68 -48.28
N ALA A 32 12.35 16.26 -49.02
CA ALA A 32 12.94 17.56 -48.71
C ALA A 32 11.90 18.69 -48.77
N SER A 33 10.94 18.65 -49.71
CA SER A 33 9.86 19.64 -49.81
C SER A 33 8.80 19.54 -48.69
N MET A 34 8.80 18.44 -47.93
CA MET A 34 7.84 18.16 -46.85
C MET A 34 8.43 18.39 -45.45
N MET A 35 9.46 19.23 -45.36
CA MET A 35 10.00 19.75 -44.10
C MET A 35 9.77 21.25 -44.02
N VAL A 36 9.21 21.72 -42.91
CA VAL A 36 8.98 23.15 -42.65
C VAL A 36 9.48 23.49 -41.26
N GLU A 37 10.31 24.52 -41.15
CA GLU A 37 10.80 25.03 -39.88
C GLU A 37 10.32 26.47 -39.66
N SER A 38 9.65 26.72 -38.54
CA SER A 38 9.29 28.07 -38.11
C SER A 38 9.08 28.10 -36.60
N THR A 39 9.31 29.26 -35.97
CA THR A 39 9.13 29.46 -34.51
C THR A 39 9.89 28.45 -33.63
N GLY A 40 10.97 27.86 -34.14
CA GLY A 40 11.76 26.81 -33.47
C GLY A 40 11.19 25.39 -33.61
N VAL A 41 10.07 25.21 -34.31
CA VAL A 41 9.45 23.91 -34.57
C VAL A 41 9.89 23.41 -35.94
N VAL A 42 10.49 22.22 -35.98
CA VAL A 42 10.71 21.48 -37.22
C VAL A 42 9.54 20.51 -37.40
N LEU A 43 8.79 20.68 -38.50
CA LEU A 43 7.75 19.77 -38.93
C LEU A 43 8.27 18.91 -40.10
N ASP A 44 8.25 17.59 -39.92
CA ASP A 44 8.40 16.61 -41.00
C ASP A 44 7.08 15.88 -41.21
N TYR A 45 6.50 16.02 -42.41
CA TYR A 45 5.28 15.33 -42.80
C TYR A 45 5.46 14.43 -44.04
N CYS A 46 6.70 14.02 -44.36
CA CYS A 46 6.98 13.17 -45.52
C CYS A 46 6.31 11.79 -45.43
N ARG A 47 6.02 11.33 -44.20
CA ARG A 47 5.33 10.07 -43.86
C ARG A 47 3.79 10.19 -43.93
N GLN A 48 3.26 11.22 -44.57
CA GLN A 48 1.84 11.35 -44.90
C GLN A 48 1.54 10.79 -46.31
N LYS A 49 0.34 10.23 -46.50
CA LYS A 49 -0.11 9.69 -47.80
C LYS A 49 -0.57 10.80 -48.76
N VAL A 50 0.36 11.69 -49.11
CA VAL A 50 0.14 12.85 -49.99
C VAL A 50 1.32 13.03 -50.95
N THR A 51 1.04 13.62 -52.12
CA THR A 51 2.05 14.14 -53.07
C THR A 51 2.02 15.67 -53.10
N GLY A 52 2.95 16.30 -53.81
CA GLY A 52 2.90 17.75 -54.05
C GLY A 52 1.60 18.19 -54.73
N ASP A 53 1.08 17.40 -55.68
CA ASP A 53 -0.24 17.63 -56.31
C ASP A 53 -1.40 17.50 -55.32
N THR A 54 -1.37 16.49 -54.44
CA THR A 54 -2.37 16.35 -53.37
C THR A 54 -2.36 17.57 -52.44
N MET A 55 -1.18 18.05 -52.05
CA MET A 55 -1.04 19.25 -51.21
C MET A 55 -1.56 20.50 -51.92
N ALA A 56 -1.25 20.68 -53.22
CA ALA A 56 -1.79 21.79 -54.01
C ALA A 56 -3.32 21.81 -54.03
N LYS A 57 -3.96 20.64 -54.16
CA LYS A 57 -5.43 20.49 -54.09
C LYS A 57 -5.98 20.77 -52.68
N LEU A 58 -5.26 20.41 -51.63
CA LEU A 58 -5.63 20.76 -50.25
C LEU A 58 -5.55 22.28 -50.01
N PHE A 59 -4.56 22.97 -50.58
CA PHE A 59 -4.50 24.43 -50.55
C PHE A 59 -5.60 25.08 -51.39
N GLU A 60 -5.95 24.49 -52.56
CA GLU A 60 -7.11 24.90 -53.35
C GLU A 60 -8.40 24.79 -52.52
N LEU A 61 -8.57 23.69 -51.79
CA LEU A 61 -9.71 23.51 -50.88
C LEU A 61 -9.73 24.58 -49.79
N ALA A 62 -8.60 24.84 -49.12
CA ALA A 62 -8.51 25.88 -48.09
C ALA A 62 -8.92 27.26 -48.62
N LYS A 63 -8.52 27.58 -49.86
CA LYS A 63 -8.89 28.80 -50.56
C LYS A 63 -10.39 28.85 -50.87
N VAL A 64 -10.97 27.77 -51.40
CA VAL A 64 -12.42 27.66 -51.68
C VAL A 64 -13.25 27.81 -50.40
N MET A 65 -12.76 27.27 -49.30
CA MET A 65 -13.40 27.37 -47.99
C MET A 65 -13.13 28.70 -47.26
N ASP A 66 -12.47 29.65 -47.92
CA ASP A 66 -12.13 30.98 -47.38
C ASP A 66 -11.48 30.93 -45.99
N VAL A 67 -10.45 30.09 -45.85
CA VAL A 67 -9.65 29.99 -44.61
C VAL A 67 -8.95 31.31 -44.31
N ASP A 68 -8.43 32.01 -45.32
CA ASP A 68 -7.75 33.30 -45.12
C ASP A 68 -8.69 34.42 -44.66
N GLY A 69 -9.92 34.47 -45.17
CA GLY A 69 -10.93 35.42 -44.70
C GLY A 69 -11.31 35.17 -43.23
N LYS A 70 -11.52 33.90 -42.85
CA LYS A 70 -11.83 33.52 -41.47
C LYS A 70 -10.66 33.76 -40.51
N LYS A 71 -9.42 33.51 -40.97
CA LYS A 71 -8.20 33.87 -40.25
C LYS A 71 -8.13 35.38 -40.01
N LYS A 72 -8.34 36.21 -41.03
CA LYS A 72 -8.40 37.68 -40.86
C LYS A 72 -9.46 38.09 -39.85
N ALA A 73 -10.65 37.49 -39.92
CA ALA A 73 -11.74 37.74 -38.98
C ALA A 73 -11.39 37.32 -37.54
N LEU A 74 -10.69 36.21 -37.34
CA LEU A 74 -10.15 35.79 -36.03
C LEU A 74 -9.23 36.85 -35.44
N PHE A 75 -8.34 37.46 -36.23
CA PHE A 75 -7.41 38.47 -35.73
C PHE A 75 -8.02 39.88 -35.63
N SER A 76 -9.08 40.17 -36.38
CA SER A 76 -9.73 41.49 -36.39
C SER A 76 -10.92 41.61 -35.45
N GLY A 77 -11.31 40.54 -34.73
CA GLY A 77 -12.49 40.53 -33.86
C GLY A 77 -13.83 40.33 -34.57
N GLY A 78 -13.81 39.74 -35.78
CA GLY A 78 -15.02 39.34 -36.50
C GLY A 78 -15.82 38.28 -35.74
N LYS A 79 -17.16 38.32 -35.87
CA LYS A 79 -18.09 37.42 -35.18
C LYS A 79 -18.20 36.06 -35.86
N ILE A 80 -17.08 35.32 -35.94
CA ILE A 80 -16.98 34.03 -36.62
C ILE A 80 -17.61 32.85 -35.85
N ASN A 81 -18.02 33.07 -34.60
CA ASN A 81 -18.93 32.18 -33.90
C ASN A 81 -20.37 32.66 -34.15
N GLU A 82 -20.87 32.38 -35.36
CA GLU A 82 -22.15 32.93 -35.85
C GLU A 82 -23.35 32.40 -35.06
N THR A 83 -23.31 31.12 -34.63
CA THR A 83 -24.43 30.49 -33.89
C THR A 83 -24.66 31.10 -32.51
N GLU A 84 -23.65 31.75 -31.93
CA GLU A 84 -23.78 32.51 -30.68
C GLU A 84 -23.66 34.03 -30.87
N GLY A 85 -23.42 34.51 -32.11
CA GLY A 85 -23.23 35.93 -32.41
C GLY A 85 -21.99 36.55 -31.74
N ARG A 86 -20.91 35.77 -31.57
CA ARG A 86 -19.71 36.16 -30.80
C ARG A 86 -18.45 36.26 -31.65
N ALA A 87 -17.54 37.14 -31.22
CA ALA A 87 -16.15 37.10 -31.66
C ALA A 87 -15.43 35.87 -31.06
N VAL A 88 -14.28 35.52 -31.63
CA VAL A 88 -13.40 34.48 -31.11
C VAL A 88 -12.00 35.07 -31.06
N LEU A 89 -11.48 35.36 -29.87
CA LEU A 89 -10.30 36.21 -29.74
C LEU A 89 -9.29 35.75 -28.68
N HIS A 90 -9.10 34.44 -28.54
CA HIS A 90 -8.05 33.92 -27.65
C HIS A 90 -6.65 34.47 -27.99
N VAL A 91 -6.40 34.85 -29.26
CA VAL A 91 -5.19 35.57 -29.68
C VAL A 91 -4.99 36.94 -29.01
N ALA A 92 -6.07 37.64 -28.65
CA ALA A 92 -5.99 38.94 -27.97
C ALA A 92 -5.44 38.81 -26.54
N LEU A 93 -5.58 37.64 -25.91
CA LEU A 93 -5.09 37.36 -24.55
C LEU A 93 -3.57 37.41 -24.43
N ARG A 94 -2.88 37.30 -25.56
CA ARG A 94 -1.42 37.24 -25.68
C ARG A 94 -0.87 38.26 -26.68
N ALA A 95 -1.69 39.21 -27.11
CA ALA A 95 -1.29 40.31 -27.97
C ALA A 95 -0.28 41.26 -27.30
N ALA A 96 0.53 41.96 -28.08
CA ALA A 96 1.38 43.04 -27.57
C ALA A 96 0.51 44.18 -26.99
N LYS A 97 1.08 44.97 -26.08
CA LYS A 97 0.32 45.99 -25.33
C LYS A 97 -0.19 47.13 -26.22
N ASP A 98 0.48 47.34 -27.35
CA ASP A 98 0.22 48.33 -28.39
C ASP A 98 -0.61 47.79 -29.56
N ASP A 99 -0.96 46.51 -29.57
CA ASP A 99 -1.83 45.94 -30.61
C ASP A 99 -3.26 46.51 -30.53
N VAL A 100 -3.93 46.57 -31.69
CA VAL A 100 -5.31 47.05 -31.80
C VAL A 100 -6.18 45.95 -32.37
N ILE A 101 -7.06 45.40 -31.53
CA ILE A 101 -8.03 44.36 -31.89
C ILE A 101 -9.41 44.81 -31.44
N ASN A 102 -10.29 45.10 -32.38
CA ASN A 102 -11.59 45.72 -32.08
C ASN A 102 -12.72 44.68 -32.03
N VAL A 103 -13.53 44.72 -30.98
CA VAL A 103 -14.85 44.06 -30.92
C VAL A 103 -15.89 45.13 -30.73
N ASP A 104 -16.90 45.16 -31.61
CA ASP A 104 -18.00 46.13 -31.56
C ASP A 104 -17.50 47.60 -31.40
N GLY A 105 -16.41 47.93 -32.13
CA GLY A 105 -15.81 49.26 -32.16
C GLY A 105 -14.86 49.60 -31.01
N LYS A 106 -14.60 48.66 -30.09
CA LYS A 106 -13.74 48.88 -28.92
C LYS A 106 -12.49 48.00 -28.96
N ASN A 107 -11.31 48.61 -28.77
CA ASN A 107 -10.06 47.86 -28.63
C ASN A 107 -10.06 47.09 -27.30
N VAL A 108 -9.98 45.75 -27.37
CA VAL A 108 -10.02 44.87 -26.19
C VAL A 108 -8.65 44.68 -25.54
N VAL A 109 -7.55 44.95 -26.25
CA VAL A 109 -6.17 44.72 -25.78
C VAL A 109 -5.84 45.47 -24.47
N PRO A 110 -6.22 46.76 -24.29
CA PRO A 110 -5.97 47.45 -23.02
C PRO A 110 -6.64 46.78 -21.82
N GLU A 111 -7.85 46.22 -21.99
CA GLU A 111 -8.54 45.49 -20.92
C GLU A 111 -7.83 44.18 -20.58
N VAL A 112 -7.34 43.46 -21.60
CA VAL A 112 -6.52 42.26 -21.42
C VAL A 112 -5.30 42.57 -20.56
N HIS A 113 -4.53 43.60 -20.93
CA HIS A 113 -3.33 43.99 -20.20
C HIS A 113 -3.66 44.50 -18.80
N SER A 114 -4.80 45.18 -18.59
CA SER A 114 -5.23 45.56 -17.24
C SER A 114 -5.47 44.35 -16.34
N VAL A 115 -6.04 43.26 -16.86
CA VAL A 115 -6.25 42.03 -16.08
C VAL A 115 -4.92 41.29 -15.87
N LEU A 116 -4.05 41.23 -16.88
CA LEU A 116 -2.70 40.66 -16.76
C LEU A 116 -1.87 41.40 -15.69
N ASP A 117 -1.87 42.73 -15.73
CA ASP A 117 -1.17 43.59 -14.76
C ASP A 117 -1.72 43.38 -13.33
N ALA A 118 -3.05 43.24 -13.19
CA ALA A 118 -3.69 42.92 -11.91
C ALA A 118 -3.31 41.53 -11.38
N MET A 119 -3.30 40.50 -12.24
CA MET A 119 -2.90 39.15 -11.87
C MET A 119 -1.43 39.08 -11.49
N LYS A 120 -0.55 39.77 -12.23
CA LYS A 120 0.88 39.91 -11.87
C LYS A 120 1.03 40.50 -10.47
N ALA A 121 0.40 41.67 -10.25
CA ALA A 121 0.49 42.36 -8.97
C ALA A 121 -0.05 41.50 -7.81
N PHE A 122 -1.12 40.74 -8.04
CA PHE A 122 -1.68 39.83 -7.05
C PHE A 122 -0.77 38.62 -6.79
N SER A 123 -0.30 37.93 -7.83
CA SER A 123 0.58 36.77 -7.69
C SER A 123 1.90 37.14 -7.00
N ASP A 124 2.46 38.31 -7.32
CA ASP A 124 3.69 38.81 -6.69
C ASP A 124 3.48 39.05 -5.19
N LYS A 125 2.36 39.65 -4.79
CA LYS A 125 2.02 39.85 -3.36
C LYS A 125 1.84 38.54 -2.61
N VAL A 126 1.13 37.56 -3.18
CA VAL A 126 0.93 36.25 -2.55
C VAL A 126 2.27 35.52 -2.41
N ARG A 127 3.08 35.50 -3.46
CA ARG A 127 4.39 34.82 -3.47
C ARG A 127 5.40 35.48 -2.53
N ALA A 128 5.34 36.80 -2.36
CA ALA A 128 6.16 37.54 -1.40
C ALA A 128 5.66 37.43 0.04
N GLY A 129 4.55 36.73 0.32
CA GLY A 129 3.96 36.64 1.66
C GLY A 129 3.31 37.94 2.14
N GLN A 130 3.06 38.90 1.24
CA GLN A 130 2.41 40.19 1.55
C GLN A 130 0.88 40.06 1.53
N PHE A 131 0.36 39.11 0.76
CA PHE A 131 -1.03 38.69 0.85
C PHE A 131 -1.11 37.40 1.67
N VAL A 132 -1.63 37.52 2.89
CA VAL A 132 -1.70 36.45 3.88
C VAL A 132 -3.12 35.92 4.06
N GLY A 133 -3.22 34.67 4.50
CA GLY A 133 -4.48 34.05 4.91
C GLY A 133 -5.09 34.74 6.14
N TYR A 134 -6.27 34.30 6.52
CA TYR A 134 -7.06 34.83 7.63
C TYR A 134 -6.30 34.82 8.97
N THR A 135 -5.45 33.82 9.20
CA THR A 135 -4.61 33.71 10.41
C THR A 135 -3.30 34.49 10.33
N GLY A 136 -3.07 35.24 9.25
CA GLY A 136 -1.83 35.98 9.02
C GLY A 136 -0.69 35.15 8.42
N LYS A 137 -0.91 33.85 8.13
CA LYS A 137 0.10 32.98 7.52
C LYS A 137 0.20 33.19 6.00
N PRO A 138 1.39 33.03 5.40
CA PRO A 138 1.55 33.04 3.95
C PRO A 138 0.76 31.91 3.28
N LEU A 139 0.20 32.19 2.09
CA LEU A 139 -0.53 31.20 1.29
C LEU A 139 0.44 30.45 0.36
N THR A 140 0.73 29.21 0.71
CA THR A 140 1.67 28.31 0.01
C THR A 140 0.96 27.28 -0.86
N ASP A 141 -0.29 26.96 -0.53
CA ASP A 141 -1.08 25.94 -1.21
C ASP A 141 -2.19 26.62 -2.01
N VAL A 142 -2.47 26.12 -3.22
CA VAL A 142 -3.51 26.64 -4.11
C VAL A 142 -4.40 25.49 -4.58
N VAL A 143 -5.72 25.63 -4.44
CA VAL A 143 -6.72 24.71 -5.00
C VAL A 143 -7.51 25.42 -6.08
N CYS A 144 -7.39 24.96 -7.32
CA CYS A 144 -8.13 25.48 -8.47
C CYS A 144 -9.38 24.64 -8.74
N ILE A 145 -10.54 25.26 -8.61
CA ILE A 145 -11.83 24.63 -8.84
C ILE A 145 -12.35 25.01 -10.23
N GLY A 146 -12.41 24.03 -11.14
CA GLY A 146 -12.82 24.25 -12.53
C GLY A 146 -12.90 22.94 -13.30
N ILE A 147 -13.82 22.83 -14.26
CA ILE A 147 -14.03 21.62 -15.07
C ILE A 147 -13.90 21.94 -16.57
N GLY A 148 -13.48 20.96 -17.38
CA GLY A 148 -13.25 21.13 -18.80
C GLY A 148 -12.20 22.22 -19.08
N GLY A 149 -12.55 23.18 -19.94
CA GLY A 149 -11.65 24.26 -20.35
C GLY A 149 -11.16 25.15 -19.22
N SER A 150 -11.87 25.20 -18.08
CA SER A 150 -11.43 25.90 -16.86
C SER A 150 -10.24 25.24 -16.15
N TYR A 151 -9.76 24.09 -16.64
CA TYR A 151 -8.75 23.27 -15.95
C TYR A 151 -7.80 22.55 -16.91
N LEU A 152 -8.29 21.87 -17.95
CA LEU A 152 -7.46 20.95 -18.75
C LEU A 152 -6.22 21.59 -19.36
N GLY A 153 -6.37 22.78 -19.96
CA GLY A 153 -5.22 23.53 -20.48
C GLY A 153 -4.27 24.01 -19.38
N VAL A 154 -4.81 24.37 -18.22
CA VAL A 154 -4.02 24.83 -17.06
C VAL A 154 -3.18 23.69 -16.49
N GLU A 155 -3.78 22.51 -16.30
CA GLU A 155 -3.08 21.34 -15.78
C GLU A 155 -2.04 20.80 -16.77
N PHE A 156 -2.32 20.87 -18.08
CA PHE A 156 -1.32 20.60 -19.10
C PHE A 156 -0.07 21.46 -18.88
N VAL A 157 -0.21 22.79 -18.82
CA VAL A 157 0.95 23.68 -18.66
C VAL A 157 1.61 23.49 -17.30
N PHE A 158 0.83 23.24 -16.25
CA PHE A 158 1.34 22.95 -14.92
C PHE A 158 2.22 21.69 -14.90
N GLU A 159 1.72 20.54 -15.34
CA GLU A 159 2.52 19.31 -15.34
C GLU A 159 3.74 19.43 -16.27
N ALA A 160 3.60 20.14 -17.40
CA ALA A 160 4.71 20.36 -18.33
C ALA A 160 5.85 21.19 -17.76
N LEU A 161 5.55 22.20 -16.93
CA LEU A 161 6.55 23.08 -16.32
C LEU A 161 7.09 22.59 -14.98
N LYS A 162 6.47 21.57 -14.38
CA LYS A 162 6.82 21.07 -13.05
C LYS A 162 8.28 20.64 -12.91
N THR A 163 8.86 20.12 -13.99
CA THR A 163 10.26 19.65 -14.03
C THR A 163 11.19 20.56 -14.84
N ASP A 164 10.70 21.66 -15.40
CA ASP A 164 11.55 22.69 -16.01
C ASP A 164 12.41 23.37 -14.91
N PRO A 165 13.74 23.50 -15.08
CA PRO A 165 14.60 24.03 -14.02
C PRO A 165 14.23 25.44 -13.52
N THR A 166 13.84 26.34 -14.41
CA THR A 166 13.50 27.73 -14.05
C THR A 166 12.16 27.79 -13.33
N ALA A 167 11.15 27.10 -13.86
CA ALA A 167 9.84 27.01 -13.25
C ALA A 167 9.87 26.26 -11.91
N ALA A 168 10.59 25.13 -11.81
CA ALA A 168 10.75 24.36 -10.58
C ALA A 168 11.42 25.18 -9.46
N ALA A 169 12.45 25.97 -9.81
CA ALA A 169 13.07 26.90 -8.86
C ALA A 169 12.08 27.96 -8.37
N ALA A 170 11.27 28.53 -9.28
CA ALA A 170 10.26 29.52 -8.93
C ALA A 170 9.08 28.94 -8.13
N ALA A 171 8.83 27.62 -8.21
CA ALA A 171 7.75 26.93 -7.51
C ALA A 171 8.13 26.34 -6.15
N LYS A 172 9.41 26.44 -5.74
CA LYS A 172 9.90 25.84 -4.50
C LYS A 172 9.04 26.22 -3.28
N GLY A 173 8.54 25.21 -2.56
CA GLY A 173 7.71 25.39 -1.37
C GLY A 173 6.25 25.78 -1.65
N ARG A 174 5.77 25.64 -2.90
CA ARG A 174 4.39 25.96 -3.29
C ARG A 174 3.71 24.74 -3.91
N ASN A 175 2.43 24.58 -3.62
CA ASN A 175 1.62 23.49 -4.15
C ASN A 175 0.43 24.04 -4.92
N LEU A 176 0.20 23.51 -6.13
CA LEU A 176 -1.02 23.76 -6.90
C LEU A 176 -1.75 22.43 -7.10
N ARG A 177 -3.04 22.42 -6.77
CA ARG A 177 -3.96 21.28 -6.89
C ARG A 177 -5.17 21.69 -7.72
N PHE A 178 -5.79 20.72 -8.35
CA PHE A 178 -6.99 20.92 -9.14
C PHE A 178 -8.15 20.09 -8.59
N LEU A 179 -9.33 20.70 -8.56
CA LEU A 179 -10.59 20.10 -8.15
C LEU A 179 -11.60 20.29 -9.28
N ALA A 180 -11.78 19.25 -10.08
CA ALA A 180 -12.56 19.32 -11.31
C ALA A 180 -13.87 18.53 -11.21
N ASN A 181 -13.79 17.28 -10.76
CA ASN A 181 -14.94 16.38 -10.72
C ASN A 181 -15.86 16.75 -9.54
N VAL A 182 -17.17 16.59 -9.72
CA VAL A 182 -18.16 16.78 -8.65
C VAL A 182 -18.21 15.61 -7.67
N ASP A 183 -17.57 14.49 -8.03
CA ASP A 183 -17.35 13.36 -7.15
C ASP A 183 -16.60 13.81 -5.88
N PRO A 184 -17.15 13.57 -4.66
CA PRO A 184 -16.50 13.95 -3.42
C PRO A 184 -15.12 13.30 -3.21
N ILE A 185 -14.78 12.23 -3.95
CA ILE A 185 -13.41 11.69 -3.98
C ILE A 185 -12.41 12.74 -4.45
N ASP A 186 -12.77 13.57 -5.45
CA ASP A 186 -11.87 14.60 -5.96
C ASP A 186 -11.66 15.73 -4.95
N VAL A 187 -12.69 16.06 -4.16
CA VAL A 187 -12.56 16.96 -3.00
C VAL A 187 -11.57 16.38 -1.99
N LYS A 188 -11.71 15.08 -1.65
CA LYS A 188 -10.78 14.41 -0.73
C LYS A 188 -9.35 14.45 -1.25
N ARG A 189 -9.12 14.19 -2.54
CA ARG A 189 -7.79 14.23 -3.18
C ARG A 189 -7.21 15.64 -3.20
N ALA A 190 -8.02 16.65 -3.52
CA ALA A 190 -7.59 18.04 -3.59
C ALA A 190 -7.19 18.60 -2.23
N LEU A 191 -7.85 18.17 -1.14
CA LEU A 191 -7.60 18.64 0.22
C LEU A 191 -6.59 17.78 1.02
N ALA A 192 -6.19 16.62 0.51
CA ALA A 192 -5.32 15.69 1.23
C ALA A 192 -3.99 16.36 1.63
N GLY A 193 -3.73 16.43 2.94
CA GLY A 193 -2.52 17.02 3.52
C GLY A 193 -2.47 18.55 3.52
N LEU A 194 -3.53 19.25 3.09
CA LEU A 194 -3.57 20.72 3.08
C LEU A 194 -4.07 21.30 4.41
N SER A 195 -3.52 22.45 4.80
CA SER A 195 -4.03 23.26 5.91
C SER A 195 -4.93 24.39 5.38
N ALA A 196 -6.10 24.59 5.99
CA ALA A 196 -6.98 25.70 5.64
C ALA A 196 -6.31 27.07 5.83
N GLU A 197 -5.38 27.19 6.78
CA GLU A 197 -4.68 28.45 7.09
C GLU A 197 -3.70 28.90 5.99
N THR A 198 -3.19 27.98 5.18
CA THR A 198 -2.18 28.25 4.14
C THR A 198 -2.71 28.05 2.72
N THR A 199 -3.99 27.71 2.57
CA THR A 199 -4.60 27.37 1.27
C THR A 199 -5.37 28.54 0.68
N LEU A 200 -5.01 28.93 -0.54
CA LEU A 200 -5.77 29.81 -1.42
C LEU A 200 -6.64 28.97 -2.37
N VAL A 201 -7.88 29.39 -2.57
CA VAL A 201 -8.84 28.72 -3.47
C VAL A 201 -9.16 29.64 -4.62
N ILE A 202 -9.06 29.11 -5.84
CA ILE A 202 -9.42 29.83 -7.07
C ILE A 202 -10.65 29.17 -7.67
N VAL A 203 -11.76 29.90 -7.77
CA VAL A 203 -12.99 29.41 -8.41
C VAL A 203 -13.04 29.90 -9.85
N ILE A 204 -12.94 28.98 -10.80
CA ILE A 204 -12.85 29.28 -12.23
C ILE A 204 -14.16 28.86 -12.94
N SER A 205 -15.06 29.82 -13.13
CA SER A 205 -16.33 29.59 -13.85
C SER A 205 -16.81 30.87 -14.51
N LYS A 206 -16.94 30.85 -15.85
CA LYS A 206 -17.38 31.99 -16.66
C LYS A 206 -18.70 32.58 -16.16
N THR A 207 -19.71 31.72 -16.00
CA THR A 207 -21.08 32.09 -15.59
C THR A 207 -21.29 32.04 -14.09
N PHE A 208 -20.36 31.42 -13.36
CA PHE A 208 -20.45 31.12 -11.94
C PHE A 208 -21.71 30.30 -11.57
N THR A 209 -22.13 29.42 -12.49
CA THR A 209 -23.33 28.56 -12.35
C THR A 209 -23.10 27.10 -12.70
N THR A 210 -21.91 26.73 -13.20
CA THR A 210 -21.57 25.34 -13.53
C THR A 210 -21.82 24.45 -12.31
N ALA A 211 -22.68 23.43 -12.44
CA ALA A 211 -23.23 22.74 -11.28
C ALA A 211 -22.15 22.07 -10.42
N GLU A 212 -21.19 21.43 -11.08
CA GLU A 212 -20.03 20.74 -10.52
C GLU A 212 -19.12 21.73 -9.80
N THR A 213 -18.63 22.75 -10.52
CA THR A 213 -17.74 23.79 -9.98
C THR A 213 -18.38 24.51 -8.80
N MET A 214 -19.66 24.84 -8.87
CA MET A 214 -20.33 25.58 -7.80
C MET A 214 -20.66 24.70 -6.59
N LEU A 215 -20.92 23.40 -6.78
CA LEU A 215 -21.05 22.49 -5.65
C LEU A 215 -19.70 22.32 -4.95
N ASN A 216 -18.62 22.08 -5.71
CA ASN A 216 -17.26 22.01 -5.17
C ASN A 216 -16.85 23.30 -4.46
N ALA A 217 -17.11 24.47 -5.05
CA ALA A 217 -16.82 25.76 -4.42
C ALA A 217 -17.56 25.90 -3.08
N ARG A 218 -18.85 25.55 -3.01
CA ARG A 218 -19.59 25.57 -1.73
C ARG A 218 -19.04 24.55 -0.73
N THR A 219 -18.64 23.37 -1.17
CA THR A 219 -18.02 22.35 -0.31
C THR A 219 -16.69 22.84 0.27
N ILE A 220 -15.83 23.45 -0.54
CA ILE A 220 -14.55 24.02 -0.09
C ILE A 220 -14.78 25.25 0.80
N LYS A 221 -15.77 26.11 0.48
CA LYS A 221 -16.20 27.20 1.36
C LYS A 221 -16.59 26.65 2.73
N ALA A 222 -17.41 25.60 2.79
CA ALA A 222 -17.82 24.98 4.05
C ALA A 222 -16.62 24.41 4.83
N TRP A 223 -15.66 23.80 4.14
CA TRP A 223 -14.40 23.33 4.76
C TRP A 223 -13.59 24.49 5.34
N LEU A 224 -13.33 25.56 4.59
CA LEU A 224 -12.61 26.74 5.07
C LEU A 224 -13.28 27.38 6.29
N VAL A 225 -14.61 27.57 6.24
CA VAL A 225 -15.37 28.16 7.35
C VAL A 225 -15.31 27.28 8.59
N LYS A 226 -15.40 25.96 8.41
CA LYS A 226 -15.31 25.00 9.52
C LYS A 226 -13.94 25.03 10.18
N GLU A 227 -12.86 24.97 9.40
CA GLU A 227 -11.50 24.88 9.94
C GLU A 227 -10.99 26.23 10.49
N LEU A 228 -11.45 27.36 9.92
CA LEU A 228 -11.03 28.71 10.35
C LEU A 228 -12.03 29.40 11.29
N GLY A 229 -13.18 28.80 11.53
CA GLY A 229 -14.19 29.26 12.48
C GLY A 229 -15.03 30.47 12.07
N THR A 230 -14.92 30.97 10.83
CA THR A 230 -15.67 32.16 10.39
C THR A 230 -15.84 32.27 8.87
N GLU A 231 -16.96 32.86 8.43
CA GLU A 231 -17.17 33.23 7.02
C GLU A 231 -16.29 34.39 6.56
N ALA A 232 -15.79 35.23 7.47
CA ALA A 232 -14.88 36.33 7.13
C ALA A 232 -13.58 35.85 6.47
N ALA A 233 -13.20 34.58 6.66
CA ALA A 233 -12.04 33.98 6.03
C ALA A 233 -12.16 33.89 4.50
N ILE A 234 -13.38 33.85 3.94
CA ILE A 234 -13.60 33.67 2.49
C ILE A 234 -13.00 34.82 1.67
N ALA A 235 -13.10 36.06 2.15
CA ALA A 235 -12.51 37.22 1.48
C ALA A 235 -10.96 37.16 1.40
N LYS A 236 -10.31 36.38 2.26
CA LYS A 236 -8.84 36.19 2.31
C LYS A 236 -8.36 34.89 1.64
N HIS A 237 -9.21 33.87 1.58
CA HIS A 237 -8.83 32.55 1.08
C HIS A 237 -9.45 32.17 -0.26
N VAL A 238 -10.39 32.94 -0.80
CA VAL A 238 -11.07 32.61 -2.05
C VAL A 238 -10.97 33.77 -3.03
N VAL A 239 -10.55 33.46 -4.25
CA VAL A 239 -10.53 34.37 -5.42
C VAL A 239 -11.31 33.73 -6.57
N ALA A 240 -11.70 34.53 -7.56
CA ALA A 240 -12.46 34.01 -8.71
C ALA A 240 -11.92 34.48 -10.05
N CYS A 241 -11.97 33.59 -11.04
CA CYS A 241 -11.85 33.93 -12.45
C CYS A 241 -13.25 33.82 -13.08
N SER A 242 -13.92 34.96 -13.27
CA SER A 242 -15.32 34.97 -13.71
C SER A 242 -15.75 36.30 -14.33
N THR A 243 -16.85 36.26 -15.07
CA THR A 243 -17.54 37.45 -15.60
C THR A 243 -18.74 37.85 -14.75
N ALA A 244 -19.16 37.00 -13.79
CA ALA A 244 -20.39 37.16 -13.02
C ALA A 244 -20.15 37.86 -11.66
N LEU A 245 -19.76 39.13 -11.68
CA LEU A 245 -19.35 39.91 -10.51
C LEU A 245 -20.35 39.88 -9.34
N GLU A 246 -21.66 39.99 -9.63
CA GLU A 246 -22.70 39.93 -8.59
C GLU A 246 -22.75 38.57 -7.89
N LYS A 247 -22.52 37.48 -8.62
CA LYS A 247 -22.54 36.12 -8.05
C LYS A 247 -21.28 35.82 -7.25
N THR A 248 -20.11 36.32 -7.69
CA THR A 248 -18.86 36.18 -6.92
C THR A 248 -18.96 36.98 -5.62
N LYS A 249 -19.53 38.19 -5.66
CA LYS A 249 -19.78 39.00 -4.46
C LYS A 249 -20.75 38.30 -3.51
N ALA A 250 -21.86 37.77 -4.02
CA ALA A 250 -22.83 37.01 -3.22
C ALA A 250 -22.23 35.73 -2.59
N PHE A 251 -21.18 35.16 -3.19
CA PHE A 251 -20.45 34.02 -2.62
C PHE A 251 -19.57 34.40 -1.42
N GLY A 252 -19.24 35.69 -1.27
CA GLY A 252 -18.37 36.24 -0.22
C GLY A 252 -16.95 36.57 -0.71
N ILE A 253 -16.70 36.59 -2.02
CA ILE A 253 -15.41 36.92 -2.62
C ILE A 253 -15.25 38.44 -2.67
N ASP A 254 -14.11 38.95 -2.21
CA ASP A 254 -13.76 40.36 -2.33
C ASP A 254 -13.70 40.75 -3.82
N SER A 255 -14.35 41.85 -4.20
CA SER A 255 -14.41 42.27 -5.61
C SER A 255 -13.04 42.63 -6.19
N SER A 256 -12.06 42.99 -5.35
CA SER A 256 -10.66 43.20 -5.77
C SER A 256 -9.91 41.89 -6.07
N ASN A 257 -10.48 40.74 -5.67
CA ASN A 257 -9.96 39.39 -5.90
C ASN A 257 -10.73 38.64 -6.99
N VAL A 258 -11.41 39.37 -7.88
CA VAL A 258 -12.11 38.81 -9.04
C VAL A 258 -11.39 39.23 -10.32
N PHE A 259 -10.88 38.25 -11.05
CA PHE A 259 -10.16 38.44 -12.31
C PHE A 259 -11.07 38.11 -13.48
N GLY A 260 -11.46 39.14 -14.22
CA GLY A 260 -12.39 39.01 -15.34
C GLY A 260 -11.78 38.32 -16.56
N PHE A 261 -12.64 37.80 -17.42
CA PHE A 261 -12.33 37.47 -18.80
C PHE A 261 -13.57 37.71 -19.66
N TRP A 262 -13.54 37.40 -20.96
CA TRP A 262 -14.58 37.85 -21.88
C TRP A 262 -15.38 36.72 -22.51
N ASP A 263 -16.53 37.07 -23.09
CA ASP A 263 -17.44 36.13 -23.74
C ASP A 263 -16.83 35.48 -25.01
N TRP A 264 -15.97 36.21 -25.73
CA TRP A 264 -15.21 35.75 -26.89
C TRP A 264 -14.05 34.78 -26.56
N VAL A 265 -13.81 34.52 -25.28
CA VAL A 265 -12.91 33.45 -24.82
C VAL A 265 -13.73 32.16 -24.66
N GLY A 266 -13.55 31.22 -25.59
CA GLY A 266 -14.06 29.87 -25.48
C GLY A 266 -13.34 29.10 -24.37
N GLY A 267 -14.05 28.23 -23.64
CA GLY A 267 -13.46 27.52 -22.48
C GLY A 267 -12.20 26.74 -22.83
N ARG A 268 -12.23 25.96 -23.92
CA ARG A 268 -11.09 25.16 -24.41
C ARG A 268 -9.94 26.00 -25.02
N PHE A 269 -10.11 27.32 -25.15
CA PHE A 269 -9.11 28.29 -25.61
C PHE A 269 -8.75 29.32 -24.51
N SER A 270 -8.99 28.99 -23.24
CA SER A 270 -8.97 29.98 -22.16
C SER A 270 -7.69 30.01 -21.32
N VAL A 271 -6.74 29.08 -21.52
CA VAL A 271 -5.54 28.97 -20.67
C VAL A 271 -4.68 30.24 -20.67
N CYS A 272 -4.63 31.00 -21.77
CA CYS A 272 -3.94 32.29 -21.85
C CYS A 272 -4.70 33.46 -21.17
N SER A 273 -5.91 33.23 -20.64
CA SER A 273 -6.69 34.23 -19.88
C SER A 273 -6.44 34.09 -18.37
N ALA A 274 -7.24 34.80 -17.57
CA ALA A 274 -7.24 34.64 -16.11
C ALA A 274 -7.45 33.19 -15.64
N VAL A 275 -8.07 32.33 -16.45
CA VAL A 275 -8.23 30.90 -16.19
C VAL A 275 -6.89 30.20 -15.93
N GLY A 276 -5.89 30.39 -16.79
CA GLY A 276 -4.58 29.75 -16.62
C GLY A 276 -3.51 30.68 -16.06
N VAL A 277 -3.53 31.95 -16.45
CA VAL A 277 -2.46 32.90 -16.06
C VAL A 277 -2.40 33.09 -14.54
N LEU A 278 -3.55 33.22 -13.86
CA LEU A 278 -3.56 33.40 -12.41
C LEU A 278 -2.96 32.20 -11.65
N PRO A 279 -3.49 30.96 -11.78
CA PRO A 279 -2.94 29.81 -11.06
C PRO A 279 -1.48 29.51 -11.42
N LEU A 280 -1.12 29.62 -12.70
CA LEU A 280 0.27 29.37 -13.12
C LEU A 280 1.21 30.44 -12.60
N SER A 281 0.78 31.71 -12.52
CA SER A 281 1.61 32.79 -11.95
C SER A 281 1.77 32.64 -10.44
N LEU A 282 0.76 32.14 -9.73
CA LEU A 282 0.88 31.81 -8.31
C LEU A 282 1.89 30.68 -8.07
N GLN A 283 1.93 29.67 -8.94
CA GLN A 283 2.86 28.55 -8.83
C GLN A 283 4.28 28.92 -9.31
N TYR A 284 4.44 29.43 -10.53
CA TYR A 284 5.72 29.61 -11.22
C TYR A 284 6.20 31.07 -11.32
N GLY A 285 5.40 32.03 -10.88
CA GLY A 285 5.68 33.45 -11.09
C GLY A 285 5.23 33.95 -12.46
N PHE A 286 4.89 35.24 -12.54
CA PHE A 286 4.35 35.84 -13.77
C PHE A 286 5.37 35.84 -14.91
N ASP A 287 6.67 35.98 -14.64
CA ASP A 287 7.69 36.05 -15.68
C ASP A 287 7.79 34.75 -16.50
N VAL A 288 7.64 33.58 -15.86
CA VAL A 288 7.58 32.28 -16.54
C VAL A 288 6.32 32.21 -17.41
N VAL A 289 5.17 32.63 -16.86
CA VAL A 289 3.90 32.64 -17.60
C VAL A 289 3.93 33.62 -18.78
N LYS A 290 4.62 34.75 -18.63
CA LYS A 290 4.81 35.72 -19.71
C LYS A 290 5.58 35.11 -20.87
N GLN A 291 6.62 34.31 -20.61
CA GLN A 291 7.34 33.59 -21.68
C GLN A 291 6.43 32.64 -22.44
N PHE A 292 5.52 31.96 -21.74
CA PHE A 292 4.48 31.12 -22.34
C PHE A 292 3.52 31.92 -23.23
N LEU A 293 3.03 33.07 -22.77
CA LEU A 293 2.20 33.97 -23.59
C LEU A 293 2.96 34.50 -24.81
N ASP A 294 4.24 34.88 -24.65
CA ASP A 294 5.08 35.36 -25.74
C ASP A 294 5.34 34.28 -26.81
N GLY A 295 5.49 33.01 -26.39
CA GLY A 295 5.64 31.88 -27.29
C GLY A 295 4.36 31.60 -28.09
N ALA A 296 3.22 31.65 -27.41
CA ALA A 296 1.92 31.50 -28.05
C ALA A 296 1.64 32.65 -29.05
N ARG A 297 2.01 33.90 -28.71
CA ARG A 297 1.97 35.04 -29.65
C ARG A 297 2.88 34.82 -30.86
N ALA A 298 4.08 34.25 -30.68
CA ALA A 298 4.98 34.00 -31.80
C ALA A 298 4.35 33.06 -32.84
N MET A 299 3.62 32.04 -32.39
CA MET A 299 2.86 31.15 -33.28
C MET A 299 1.61 31.84 -33.86
N ASP A 300 0.96 32.76 -33.14
CA ASP A 300 -0.11 33.60 -33.72
C ASP A 300 0.38 34.43 -34.89
N GLN A 301 1.54 35.09 -34.72
CA GLN A 301 2.15 35.91 -35.75
C GLN A 301 2.54 35.08 -36.97
N HIS A 302 3.11 33.88 -36.75
CA HIS A 302 3.38 32.92 -37.81
C HIS A 302 2.09 32.50 -38.52
N PHE A 303 1.05 32.12 -37.78
CA PHE A 303 -0.23 31.72 -38.34
C PHE A 303 -0.87 32.82 -39.19
N ALA A 304 -0.84 34.07 -38.71
CA ALA A 304 -1.41 35.22 -39.41
C ALA A 304 -0.71 35.53 -40.74
N SER A 305 0.63 35.42 -40.78
CA SER A 305 1.45 35.97 -41.87
C SER A 305 2.03 34.93 -42.84
N ALA A 306 2.28 33.70 -42.40
CA ALA A 306 2.93 32.69 -43.24
C ALA A 306 2.01 32.22 -44.39
N PRO A 307 2.55 32.01 -45.61
CA PRO A 307 1.79 31.46 -46.72
C PRO A 307 1.38 30.00 -46.43
N PRO A 308 0.26 29.49 -46.98
CA PRO A 308 -0.30 28.18 -46.61
C PRO A 308 0.71 27.02 -46.61
N GLU A 309 1.64 27.00 -47.57
CA GLU A 309 2.68 25.99 -47.74
C GLU A 309 3.79 26.03 -46.67
N GLN A 310 3.94 27.14 -45.94
CA GLN A 310 4.87 27.28 -44.79
C GLN A 310 4.12 27.44 -43.45
N ASN A 311 2.78 27.46 -43.49
CA ASN A 311 1.95 27.74 -42.34
C ASN A 311 1.67 26.46 -41.54
N LEU A 312 2.53 26.20 -40.54
CA LEU A 312 2.48 25.02 -39.66
C LEU A 312 1.04 24.63 -39.21
N PRO A 313 0.22 25.50 -38.58
CA PRO A 313 -1.15 25.11 -38.22
C PRO A 313 -2.03 24.70 -39.41
N THR A 314 -1.90 25.40 -40.55
CA THR A 314 -2.66 25.11 -41.76
C THR A 314 -2.27 23.76 -42.36
N LEU A 315 -0.98 23.46 -42.42
CA LEU A 315 -0.47 22.16 -42.88
C LEU A 315 -1.01 21.00 -42.03
N LEU A 316 -0.88 21.10 -40.69
CA LEU A 316 -1.39 20.06 -39.78
C LEU A 316 -2.91 19.88 -39.93
N ALA A 317 -3.65 20.99 -40.07
CA ALA A 317 -5.10 20.94 -40.22
C ALA A 317 -5.53 20.24 -41.52
N LEU A 318 -4.91 20.61 -42.65
CA LEU A 318 -5.24 20.02 -43.95
C LEU A 318 -4.86 18.54 -44.02
N LEU A 319 -3.73 18.14 -43.43
CA LEU A 319 -3.35 16.73 -43.32
C LEU A 319 -4.33 15.93 -42.45
N THR A 320 -4.86 16.56 -41.39
CA THR A 320 -5.88 15.94 -40.54
C THR A 320 -7.19 15.74 -41.28
N VAL A 321 -7.67 16.77 -41.99
CA VAL A 321 -8.87 16.70 -42.84
C VAL A 321 -8.70 15.65 -43.93
N TRP A 322 -7.52 15.60 -44.56
CA TRP A 322 -7.17 14.58 -45.54
C TRP A 322 -7.30 13.16 -44.98
N ASN A 323 -6.67 12.91 -43.84
CA ASN A 323 -6.67 11.62 -43.19
C ASN A 323 -8.09 11.21 -42.73
N ALA A 324 -8.80 12.10 -42.04
CA ALA A 324 -10.11 11.80 -41.48
C ALA A 324 -11.21 11.68 -42.54
N THR A 325 -11.29 12.67 -43.45
CA THR A 325 -12.41 12.77 -44.39
C THR A 325 -12.14 12.07 -45.72
N CYS A 326 -10.93 12.20 -46.28
CA CYS A 326 -10.65 11.66 -47.61
C CYS A 326 -10.16 10.20 -47.55
N LEU A 327 -9.28 9.88 -46.60
CA LEU A 327 -8.78 8.51 -46.41
C LEU A 327 -9.70 7.66 -45.52
N GLY A 328 -10.44 8.28 -44.60
CA GLY A 328 -11.45 7.63 -43.76
C GLY A 328 -10.91 7.12 -42.42
N TYR A 329 -9.85 7.71 -41.89
CA TYR A 329 -9.29 7.33 -40.58
C TYR A 329 -10.04 8.03 -39.44
N GLU A 330 -10.77 7.27 -38.64
CA GLU A 330 -11.62 7.82 -37.57
C GLU A 330 -10.85 8.20 -36.30
N GLY A 331 -9.71 7.53 -36.03
CA GLY A 331 -8.87 7.77 -34.86
C GLY A 331 -7.62 8.56 -35.21
N TYR A 332 -7.13 9.38 -34.27
CA TYR A 332 -5.92 10.19 -34.43
C TYR A 332 -5.12 10.18 -33.12
N ALA A 333 -3.84 9.81 -33.20
CA ALA A 333 -2.97 9.69 -32.05
C ALA A 333 -2.07 10.93 -31.88
N VAL A 334 -1.97 11.46 -30.66
CA VAL A 334 -1.01 12.52 -30.31
C VAL A 334 -0.01 11.95 -29.31
N LEU A 335 1.26 11.87 -29.70
CA LEU A 335 2.26 11.01 -29.05
C LEU A 335 3.50 11.85 -28.67
N PRO A 336 3.45 12.56 -27.52
CA PRO A 336 4.59 13.33 -27.05
C PRO A 336 5.68 12.43 -26.47
N TYR A 337 6.87 12.44 -27.05
CA TYR A 337 8.08 11.82 -26.49
C TYR A 337 8.69 12.75 -25.43
N CYS A 338 7.88 13.03 -24.42
CA CYS A 338 8.21 13.87 -23.26
C CYS A 338 7.20 13.60 -22.15
N GLN A 339 7.65 13.00 -21.04
CA GLN A 339 6.78 12.65 -19.92
C GLN A 339 6.13 13.88 -19.26
N ALA A 340 6.75 15.06 -19.33
CA ALA A 340 6.18 16.31 -18.83
C ALA A 340 4.86 16.68 -19.54
N LEU A 341 4.65 16.20 -20.78
CA LEU A 341 3.42 16.41 -21.55
C LEU A 341 2.30 15.39 -21.26
N VAL A 342 2.35 14.67 -20.13
CA VAL A 342 1.35 13.63 -19.76
C VAL A 342 -0.10 14.13 -19.75
N ARG A 343 -0.34 15.42 -19.57
CA ARG A 343 -1.70 16.03 -19.61
C ARG A 343 -2.02 16.77 -20.90
N PHE A 344 -1.07 16.88 -21.83
CA PHE A 344 -1.27 17.57 -23.11
C PHE A 344 -2.38 16.92 -23.95
N VAL A 345 -2.37 15.59 -24.07
CA VAL A 345 -3.36 14.87 -24.89
C VAL A 345 -4.78 15.05 -24.34
N ALA A 346 -4.96 15.05 -23.01
CA ALA A 346 -6.26 15.32 -22.39
C ALA A 346 -6.78 16.73 -22.71
N HIS A 347 -5.89 17.72 -22.81
CA HIS A 347 -6.26 19.06 -23.29
C HIS A 347 -6.64 19.05 -24.77
N ILE A 348 -5.85 18.38 -25.64
CA ILE A 348 -6.14 18.28 -27.08
C ILE A 348 -7.46 17.56 -27.36
N GLN A 349 -7.80 16.54 -26.56
CA GLN A 349 -9.10 15.86 -26.63
C GLN A 349 -10.25 16.87 -26.52
N GLN A 350 -10.24 17.74 -25.50
CA GLN A 350 -11.28 18.76 -25.41
C GLN A 350 -11.15 19.78 -26.53
N LEU A 351 -9.94 20.29 -26.80
CA LEU A 351 -9.70 21.33 -27.78
C LEU A 351 -10.27 20.94 -29.15
N ASP A 352 -9.94 19.76 -29.66
CA ASP A 352 -10.34 19.35 -31.00
C ASP A 352 -11.74 18.68 -31.01
N MET A 353 -11.99 17.69 -30.14
CA MET A 353 -13.25 16.93 -30.19
C MET A 353 -14.47 17.79 -29.84
N GLU A 354 -14.37 18.71 -28.87
CA GLU A 354 -15.47 19.62 -28.53
C GLU A 354 -15.64 20.73 -29.58
N SER A 355 -14.56 21.13 -30.27
CA SER A 355 -14.62 22.09 -31.37
C SER A 355 -15.24 21.49 -32.63
N ASN A 356 -14.72 20.35 -33.08
CA ASN A 356 -14.89 19.84 -34.43
C ASN A 356 -15.76 18.57 -34.52
N GLY A 357 -16.17 17.99 -33.39
CA GLY A 357 -17.15 16.90 -33.29
C GLY A 357 -18.58 17.36 -33.60
N LYS A 358 -18.80 17.89 -34.80
CA LYS A 358 -20.04 18.53 -35.24
C LYS A 358 -20.68 17.75 -36.38
N ARG A 359 -22.01 17.84 -36.47
CA ARG A 359 -22.80 17.19 -37.54
C ARG A 359 -23.45 18.16 -38.52
N VAL A 360 -23.34 19.46 -38.26
CA VAL A 360 -23.94 20.52 -39.08
C VAL A 360 -22.90 21.55 -39.45
N GLN A 361 -23.05 22.10 -40.65
CA GLN A 361 -22.29 23.24 -41.16
C GLN A 361 -22.81 24.54 -40.54
N MET A 362 -22.11 25.65 -40.76
CA MET A 362 -22.44 26.97 -40.21
C MET A 362 -23.84 27.44 -40.62
N ASP A 363 -24.30 27.08 -41.83
CA ASP A 363 -25.63 27.39 -42.35
C ASP A 363 -26.75 26.47 -41.82
N GLY A 364 -26.41 25.49 -40.97
CA GLY A 364 -27.33 24.50 -40.40
C GLY A 364 -27.55 23.25 -41.25
N ALA A 365 -26.96 23.14 -42.45
CA ALA A 365 -27.03 21.94 -43.27
C ALA A 365 -26.27 20.77 -42.61
N VAL A 366 -26.73 19.54 -42.81
CA VAL A 366 -26.04 18.35 -42.30
C VAL A 366 -24.75 18.13 -43.07
N CYS A 367 -23.64 17.92 -42.34
CA CYS A 367 -22.34 17.62 -42.96
C CYS A 367 -22.44 16.34 -43.81
N PRO A 368 -21.98 16.35 -45.07
CA PRO A 368 -22.08 15.19 -45.95
C PRO A 368 -21.04 14.09 -45.63
N THR A 369 -20.08 14.37 -44.75
CA THR A 369 -19.01 13.49 -44.31
C THR A 369 -18.80 13.61 -42.81
N THR A 370 -18.06 12.67 -42.22
CA THR A 370 -17.55 12.80 -40.85
C THR A 370 -16.56 13.98 -40.76
N THR A 371 -16.56 14.67 -39.62
CA THR A 371 -15.68 15.81 -39.30
C THR A 371 -14.60 15.39 -38.31
N GLY A 372 -14.47 16.06 -37.14
CA GLY A 372 -13.40 15.85 -36.17
C GLY A 372 -13.15 14.37 -35.81
N ALA A 373 -11.87 14.02 -35.74
CA ALA A 373 -11.41 12.68 -35.38
C ALA A 373 -11.52 12.40 -33.87
N ILE A 374 -11.43 11.12 -33.51
CA ILE A 374 -11.30 10.70 -32.10
C ILE A 374 -9.83 10.81 -31.69
N TYR A 375 -9.53 11.76 -30.79
CA TYR A 375 -8.18 11.97 -30.30
C TYR A 375 -7.88 11.13 -29.06
N PHE A 376 -6.72 10.49 -29.06
CA PHE A 376 -6.17 9.78 -27.90
C PHE A 376 -4.64 9.78 -27.97
N GLY A 377 -3.99 9.27 -26.93
CA GLY A 377 -2.54 9.19 -26.88
C GLY A 377 -2.00 9.22 -25.46
N GLU A 378 -0.75 8.81 -25.33
CA GLU A 378 0.05 8.80 -24.11
C GLU A 378 1.49 9.18 -24.48
N PRO A 379 2.29 9.69 -23.52
CA PRO A 379 3.69 9.97 -23.80
C PRO A 379 4.46 8.74 -24.29
N GLY A 380 5.39 8.96 -25.22
CA GLY A 380 6.41 7.98 -25.56
C GLY A 380 7.43 7.86 -24.42
N THR A 381 7.92 6.66 -24.07
CA THR A 381 7.67 5.36 -24.72
C THR A 381 6.47 4.59 -24.16
N ASN A 382 5.77 5.11 -23.14
CA ASN A 382 4.67 4.43 -22.45
C ASN A 382 3.59 3.92 -23.43
N GLY A 383 3.18 4.76 -24.39
CA GLY A 383 2.21 4.38 -25.42
C GLY A 383 2.66 3.18 -26.27
N GLN A 384 3.97 3.02 -26.49
CA GLN A 384 4.53 1.89 -27.25
C GLN A 384 4.25 0.55 -26.58
N HIS A 385 4.29 0.55 -25.25
CA HIS A 385 4.03 -0.62 -24.42
C HIS A 385 2.55 -0.77 -24.03
N SER A 386 1.65 -0.01 -24.67
CA SER A 386 0.22 -0.05 -24.41
C SER A 386 -0.58 -0.37 -25.67
N PHE A 387 -0.58 0.52 -26.66
CA PHE A 387 -1.49 0.44 -27.81
C PHE A 387 -0.80 0.50 -29.17
N TYR A 388 0.53 0.63 -29.24
CA TYR A 388 1.23 0.65 -30.54
C TYR A 388 1.14 -0.68 -31.28
N GLN A 389 0.92 -1.81 -30.59
CA GLN A 389 0.58 -3.08 -31.22
C GLN A 389 -0.62 -2.94 -32.18
N LEU A 390 -1.69 -2.26 -31.72
CA LEU A 390 -2.86 -1.98 -32.55
C LEU A 390 -2.50 -1.02 -33.68
N MET A 391 -1.69 0.01 -33.41
CA MET A 391 -1.29 0.97 -34.44
C MET A 391 -0.43 0.35 -35.53
N HIS A 392 0.41 -0.66 -35.21
CA HIS A 392 1.33 -1.31 -36.15
C HIS A 392 0.72 -2.46 -36.94
N GLN A 393 -0.13 -3.28 -36.31
CA GLN A 393 -0.69 -4.48 -36.95
C GLN A 393 -2.22 -4.50 -37.01
N GLY A 394 -2.89 -3.66 -36.22
CA GLY A 394 -4.33 -3.47 -36.25
C GLY A 394 -4.75 -2.33 -37.18
N ARG A 395 -5.68 -1.49 -36.70
CA ARG A 395 -6.24 -0.36 -37.46
C ARG A 395 -5.17 0.69 -37.76
N ALA A 396 -5.18 1.24 -38.97
CA ALA A 396 -4.31 2.38 -39.31
C ALA A 396 -4.82 3.63 -38.59
N ILE A 397 -3.95 4.25 -37.80
CA ILE A 397 -4.25 5.44 -36.99
C ILE A 397 -3.15 6.46 -37.28
N PRO A 398 -3.46 7.57 -37.97
CA PRO A 398 -2.56 8.70 -38.12
C PRO A 398 -2.03 9.19 -36.78
N ALA A 399 -0.76 9.60 -36.74
CA ALA A 399 -0.10 9.99 -35.50
C ALA A 399 0.75 11.27 -35.64
N ASP A 400 0.65 12.14 -34.64
CA ASP A 400 1.55 13.27 -34.43
C ASP A 400 2.58 12.90 -33.36
N PHE A 401 3.83 12.72 -33.77
CA PHE A 401 4.96 12.53 -32.87
C PHE A 401 5.51 13.89 -32.45
N ILE A 402 5.61 14.16 -31.14
CA ILE A 402 6.15 15.44 -30.64
C ILE A 402 7.40 15.15 -29.81
N GLY A 403 8.56 15.62 -30.24
CA GLY A 403 9.84 15.41 -29.57
C GLY A 403 10.54 16.72 -29.23
N PHE A 404 11.56 16.65 -28.38
CA PHE A 404 12.39 17.79 -28.00
C PHE A 404 13.87 17.47 -28.21
N LYS A 405 14.67 18.45 -28.65
CA LYS A 405 16.12 18.29 -28.83
C LYS A 405 16.86 18.12 -27.50
N ALA A 406 16.31 18.67 -26.40
CA ALA A 406 16.89 18.57 -25.06
C ALA A 406 15.87 18.18 -23.99
N SER A 407 16.34 17.46 -22.97
CA SER A 407 15.57 17.12 -21.76
C SER A 407 15.58 18.28 -20.75
N GLN A 408 14.49 18.45 -20.00
CA GLN A 408 14.45 19.30 -18.81
C GLN A 408 15.35 18.77 -17.68
N GLN A 409 15.60 17.45 -17.67
CA GLN A 409 16.37 16.71 -16.67
C GLN A 409 17.33 15.75 -17.39
N PRO A 410 18.46 16.23 -17.93
CA PRO A 410 19.40 15.41 -18.67
C PRO A 410 20.11 14.41 -17.73
N ILE A 411 20.17 13.14 -18.13
CA ILE A 411 20.85 12.07 -17.41
C ILE A 411 21.74 11.31 -18.38
N SER A 412 23.01 11.16 -18.01
CA SER A 412 24.01 10.34 -18.69
C SER A 412 24.81 9.58 -17.64
N LEU A 413 24.90 8.27 -17.78
CA LEU A 413 25.58 7.40 -16.82
C LEU A 413 26.88 6.83 -17.43
N PRO A 414 27.99 6.76 -16.67
CA PRO A 414 29.18 6.06 -17.13
C PRO A 414 28.88 4.61 -17.48
N GLY A 415 29.28 4.18 -18.68
CA GLY A 415 29.07 2.80 -19.17
C GLY A 415 27.83 2.61 -20.05
N GLU A 416 26.87 3.55 -20.04
CA GLU A 416 25.75 3.52 -20.98
C GLU A 416 26.14 4.07 -22.36
N PRO A 417 25.65 3.48 -23.46
CA PRO A 417 26.05 3.87 -24.81
C PRO A 417 25.52 5.25 -25.24
N VAL A 418 24.38 5.69 -24.69
CA VAL A 418 23.74 6.97 -25.00
C VAL A 418 23.10 7.56 -23.73
N ALA A 419 22.79 8.87 -23.75
CA ALA A 419 22.04 9.50 -22.66
C ALA A 419 20.58 8.99 -22.63
N ASN A 420 19.91 9.06 -21.48
CA ASN A 420 18.51 8.65 -21.35
C ASN A 420 17.58 9.41 -22.33
N HIS A 421 17.88 10.69 -22.60
CA HIS A 421 17.13 11.48 -23.58
C HIS A 421 17.35 10.99 -25.01
N ASP A 422 18.58 10.59 -25.35
CA ASP A 422 18.88 10.03 -26.67
C ASP A 422 18.23 8.65 -26.85
N GLU A 423 18.15 7.84 -25.79
CA GLU A 423 17.40 6.57 -25.80
C GLU A 423 15.89 6.80 -26.00
N LEU A 424 15.32 7.83 -25.36
CA LEU A 424 13.94 8.25 -25.63
C LEU A 424 13.76 8.69 -27.09
N MET A 425 14.71 9.49 -27.61
CA MET A 425 14.63 10.05 -28.96
C MET A 425 14.94 9.04 -30.06
N SER A 426 15.71 7.97 -29.78
CA SER A 426 15.92 6.86 -30.72
C SER A 426 14.57 6.27 -31.15
N ASN A 427 13.65 6.16 -30.19
CA ASN A 427 12.30 5.69 -30.43
C ASN A 427 11.41 6.72 -31.14
N PHE A 428 11.57 8.02 -30.83
CA PHE A 428 10.87 9.10 -31.55
C PHE A 428 11.15 9.06 -33.05
N PHE A 429 12.40 8.75 -33.45
CA PHE A 429 12.77 8.63 -34.86
C PHE A 429 12.39 7.28 -35.46
N ALA A 430 12.56 6.17 -34.72
CA ALA A 430 12.31 4.83 -35.24
C ALA A 430 10.82 4.52 -35.48
N GLN A 431 9.93 4.99 -34.61
CA GLN A 431 8.51 4.61 -34.67
C GLN A 431 7.76 5.15 -35.91
N PRO A 432 7.94 6.42 -36.32
CA PRO A 432 7.38 6.91 -37.59
C PRO A 432 7.83 6.09 -38.80
N ASP A 433 9.11 5.68 -38.85
CA ASP A 433 9.65 4.85 -39.94
C ASP A 433 9.07 3.44 -39.92
N ALA A 434 8.97 2.82 -38.75
CA ALA A 434 8.34 1.50 -38.61
C ALA A 434 6.88 1.52 -39.07
N LEU A 435 6.11 2.57 -38.73
CA LEU A 435 4.73 2.76 -39.20
C LEU A 435 4.64 2.95 -40.71
N ALA A 436 5.55 3.73 -41.29
CA ALA A 436 5.54 4.06 -42.71
C ALA A 436 6.00 2.89 -43.59
N LEU A 437 7.09 2.23 -43.23
CA LEU A 437 7.77 1.21 -44.04
C LEU A 437 7.19 -0.19 -43.82
N GLY A 438 6.95 -0.55 -42.56
CA GLY A 438 6.60 -1.91 -42.19
C GLY A 438 7.73 -2.91 -42.43
N LYS A 439 7.35 -4.18 -42.54
CA LYS A 439 8.21 -5.34 -42.73
C LYS A 439 7.46 -6.43 -43.47
N THR A 440 7.95 -6.78 -44.64
CA THR A 440 7.35 -7.74 -45.59
C THR A 440 7.54 -9.19 -45.15
N ALA A 441 6.74 -10.10 -45.73
CA ALA A 441 6.90 -11.53 -45.52
C ALA A 441 8.26 -12.03 -46.03
N GLU A 442 8.79 -11.48 -47.14
CA GLU A 442 10.13 -11.81 -47.64
C GLU A 442 11.23 -11.40 -46.65
N GLU A 443 11.14 -10.22 -46.03
CA GLU A 443 12.08 -9.77 -45.00
C GLU A 443 12.02 -10.67 -43.76
N CYS A 444 10.82 -11.04 -43.29
CA CYS A 444 10.64 -12.02 -42.21
C CYS A 444 11.30 -13.37 -42.55
N ARG A 445 11.14 -13.88 -43.77
CA ARG A 445 11.78 -15.13 -44.21
C ARG A 445 13.30 -15.01 -44.25
N LYS A 446 13.83 -13.88 -44.73
CA LYS A 446 15.28 -13.61 -44.77
C LYS A 446 15.92 -13.59 -43.38
N GLU A 447 15.18 -13.16 -42.36
CA GLU A 447 15.64 -13.19 -40.96
C GLU A 447 15.53 -14.57 -40.30
N GLY A 448 15.07 -15.59 -41.03
CA GLY A 448 14.93 -16.95 -40.50
C GLY A 448 13.72 -17.15 -39.60
N ILE A 449 12.68 -16.30 -39.71
CA ILE A 449 11.41 -16.52 -39.00
C ILE A 449 10.77 -17.82 -39.51
N PRO A 450 10.35 -18.76 -38.63
CA PRO A 450 9.66 -19.98 -39.04
C PRO A 450 8.41 -19.67 -39.86
N GLU A 451 8.16 -20.39 -40.95
CA GLU A 451 7.09 -20.07 -41.92
C GLU A 451 5.71 -19.88 -41.26
N LYS A 452 5.36 -20.74 -40.29
CA LYS A 452 4.10 -20.64 -39.52
C LYS A 452 3.94 -19.35 -38.71
N LEU A 453 5.02 -18.61 -38.46
CA LEU A 453 5.05 -17.35 -37.72
C LEU A 453 5.26 -16.13 -38.62
N VAL A 454 5.49 -16.31 -39.93
CA VAL A 454 5.81 -15.21 -40.84
C VAL A 454 4.68 -14.18 -40.87
N GLU A 455 3.45 -14.61 -41.15
CA GLU A 455 2.29 -13.70 -41.23
C GLU A 455 2.02 -12.97 -39.90
N HIS A 456 2.30 -13.61 -38.76
CA HIS A 456 2.18 -12.97 -37.44
C HIS A 456 3.21 -11.86 -37.20
N LYS A 457 4.35 -11.90 -37.91
CA LYS A 457 5.45 -10.94 -37.79
C LYS A 457 5.55 -9.98 -38.96
N VAL A 458 4.62 -10.04 -39.92
CA VAL A 458 4.47 -9.03 -40.96
C VAL A 458 3.99 -7.73 -40.32
N PHE A 459 4.61 -6.63 -40.71
CA PHE A 459 4.14 -5.28 -40.44
C PHE A 459 3.75 -4.68 -41.78
N THR A 460 2.46 -4.42 -42.00
CA THR A 460 1.98 -3.96 -43.31
C THR A 460 2.54 -2.61 -43.73
N GLY A 461 3.07 -1.83 -42.78
CA GLY A 461 3.48 -0.44 -43.01
C GLY A 461 2.31 0.42 -43.45
N ASP A 462 2.62 1.46 -44.23
CA ASP A 462 1.67 2.36 -44.88
C ASP A 462 0.73 3.11 -43.91
N ARG A 463 1.21 3.34 -42.69
CA ARG A 463 0.48 4.03 -41.62
C ARG A 463 1.00 5.46 -41.49
N PRO A 464 0.17 6.49 -41.75
CA PRO A 464 0.65 7.87 -41.86
C PRO A 464 1.06 8.45 -40.50
N SER A 465 2.10 9.26 -40.50
CA SER A 465 2.53 10.01 -39.33
C SER A 465 3.19 11.34 -39.72
N LEU A 466 3.33 12.24 -38.75
CA LEU A 466 4.18 13.42 -38.83
C LEU A 466 5.00 13.56 -37.55
N SER A 467 6.10 14.29 -37.64
CA SER A 467 7.01 14.56 -36.53
C SER A 467 7.18 16.05 -36.31
N LEU A 468 7.00 16.50 -35.07
CA LEU A 468 7.26 17.85 -34.57
C LEU A 468 8.46 17.79 -33.63
N LEU A 469 9.57 18.43 -33.98
CA LEU A 469 10.75 18.51 -33.13
C LEU A 469 10.99 19.94 -32.67
N LEU A 470 10.85 20.17 -31.36
CA LEU A 470 11.04 21.46 -30.70
C LEU A 470 12.41 21.50 -29.98
N PRO A 471 12.92 22.68 -29.58
CA PRO A 471 14.24 22.77 -28.95
C PRO A 471 14.27 22.16 -27.55
N VAL A 472 13.37 22.59 -26.68
CA VAL A 472 13.24 22.12 -25.29
C VAL A 472 11.81 22.33 -24.80
N CYS A 473 11.36 21.53 -23.84
CA CYS A 473 10.05 21.69 -23.23
C CYS A 473 10.10 22.81 -22.17
N ASP A 474 10.14 24.07 -22.60
CA ASP A 474 10.11 25.24 -21.71
C ASP A 474 8.81 26.04 -21.87
N ALA A 475 8.61 27.07 -21.05
CA ALA A 475 7.40 27.90 -21.09
C ALA A 475 7.12 28.48 -22.48
N ARG A 476 8.14 29.01 -23.17
CA ARG A 476 7.99 29.60 -24.49
C ARG A 476 7.54 28.58 -25.53
N HIS A 477 8.20 27.43 -25.61
CA HIS A 477 7.90 26.40 -26.60
C HIS A 477 6.59 25.67 -26.30
N LEU A 478 6.18 25.57 -25.04
CA LEU A 478 4.83 25.14 -24.67
C LEU A 478 3.75 26.11 -25.16
N GLY A 479 4.02 27.42 -25.13
CA GLY A 479 3.15 28.42 -25.72
C GLY A 479 3.01 28.27 -27.24
N VAL A 480 4.14 28.05 -27.92
CA VAL A 480 4.18 27.75 -29.36
C VAL A 480 3.35 26.50 -29.67
N LEU A 481 3.53 25.42 -28.91
CA LEU A 481 2.83 24.15 -29.10
C LEU A 481 1.31 24.28 -28.85
N LEU A 482 0.90 25.01 -27.81
CA LEU A 482 -0.51 25.29 -27.54
C LEU A 482 -1.15 26.00 -28.75
N ALA A 483 -0.58 27.15 -29.13
CA ALA A 483 -1.14 27.99 -30.19
C ALA A 483 -1.16 27.25 -31.54
N LEU A 484 -0.17 26.39 -31.80
CA LEU A 484 -0.15 25.53 -33.00
C LEU A 484 -1.41 24.67 -33.08
N TYR A 485 -1.79 24.02 -31.97
CA TYR A 485 -2.97 23.16 -31.92
C TYR A 485 -4.29 23.93 -31.85
N GLU A 486 -4.32 25.11 -31.21
CA GLU A 486 -5.49 26.01 -31.23
C GLU A 486 -5.84 26.43 -32.67
N HIS A 487 -4.83 26.90 -33.42
CA HIS A 487 -5.02 27.33 -34.81
C HIS A 487 -5.31 26.17 -35.74
N ARG A 488 -4.62 25.04 -35.57
CA ARG A 488 -4.89 23.81 -36.33
C ARG A 488 -6.36 23.42 -36.18
N THR A 489 -6.87 23.42 -34.95
CA THR A 489 -8.27 23.07 -34.66
C THR A 489 -9.25 24.01 -35.36
N ALA A 490 -8.99 25.32 -35.33
CA ALA A 490 -9.82 26.31 -36.01
C ALA A 490 -9.83 26.12 -37.54
N VAL A 491 -8.65 25.91 -38.15
CA VAL A 491 -8.54 25.71 -39.60
C VAL A 491 -9.29 24.44 -40.05
N GLN A 492 -9.19 23.34 -39.29
CA GLN A 492 -9.96 22.13 -39.60
C GLN A 492 -11.46 22.42 -39.70
N GLY A 493 -12.03 23.10 -38.70
CA GLY A 493 -13.45 23.43 -38.71
C GLY A 493 -13.86 24.36 -39.84
N TRP A 494 -13.01 25.34 -40.17
CA TRP A 494 -13.24 26.22 -41.32
C TRP A 494 -13.23 25.46 -42.65
N VAL A 495 -12.34 24.48 -42.82
CA VAL A 495 -12.29 23.63 -44.01
C VAL A 495 -13.53 22.73 -44.11
N TRP A 496 -14.06 22.23 -42.99
CA TRP A 496 -15.33 21.49 -42.98
C TRP A 496 -16.58 22.39 -43.12
N GLY A 497 -16.42 23.70 -42.93
CA GLY A 497 -17.52 24.66 -42.90
C GLY A 497 -18.38 24.56 -41.65
N ILE A 498 -17.81 24.10 -40.53
CA ILE A 498 -18.50 23.96 -39.23
C ILE A 498 -18.10 25.08 -38.26
N ASN A 499 -18.87 25.24 -37.18
CA ASN A 499 -18.51 26.15 -36.10
C ASN A 499 -17.62 25.44 -35.07
N SER A 500 -16.33 25.77 -35.02
CA SER A 500 -15.39 25.23 -34.01
C SER A 500 -15.57 25.81 -32.61
N PHE A 501 -16.43 26.80 -32.42
CA PHE A 501 -16.42 27.66 -31.23
C PHE A 501 -17.67 27.53 -30.35
N ASP A 502 -18.72 26.86 -30.85
CA ASP A 502 -19.88 26.46 -30.04
C ASP A 502 -19.73 25.03 -29.47
N GLN A 503 -20.70 24.61 -28.64
CA GLN A 503 -20.76 23.27 -28.06
C GLN A 503 -22.19 22.83 -27.68
N TRP A 504 -23.18 23.07 -28.54
CA TRP A 504 -24.60 22.76 -28.22
C TRP A 504 -24.87 21.30 -27.79
N GLY A 505 -24.03 20.36 -28.24
CA GLY A 505 -24.16 18.93 -27.92
C GLY A 505 -24.11 18.58 -26.43
N VAL A 506 -23.57 19.46 -25.57
CA VAL A 506 -23.48 19.17 -24.12
C VAL A 506 -24.75 19.52 -23.33
N GLU A 507 -25.69 20.26 -23.93
CA GLU A 507 -26.85 20.81 -23.20
C GLU A 507 -27.90 19.74 -22.84
N LEU A 508 -28.17 18.77 -23.72
CA LEU A 508 -29.18 17.74 -23.47
C LEU A 508 -28.87 16.93 -22.20
N GLY A 509 -27.60 16.55 -22.00
CA GLY A 509 -27.15 15.84 -20.81
C GLY A 509 -27.35 16.67 -19.53
N LYS A 510 -27.09 17.98 -19.58
CA LYS A 510 -27.31 18.89 -18.44
C LYS A 510 -28.80 19.00 -18.09
N VAL A 511 -29.68 19.18 -19.08
CA VAL A 511 -31.14 19.26 -18.87
C VAL A 511 -31.67 17.96 -18.24
N LEU A 512 -31.29 16.81 -18.78
CA LEU A 512 -31.69 15.51 -18.22
C LEU A 512 -31.09 15.28 -16.83
N GLY A 513 -29.84 15.70 -16.60
CA GLY A 513 -29.19 15.65 -15.28
C GLY A 513 -29.92 16.48 -14.21
N VAL A 514 -30.42 17.67 -14.56
CA VAL A 514 -31.27 18.48 -13.66
C VAL A 514 -32.58 17.76 -13.33
N LYS A 515 -33.21 17.13 -14.32
CA LYS A 515 -34.44 16.33 -14.11
C LYS A 515 -34.18 15.16 -13.15
N VAL A 516 -33.08 14.41 -13.35
CA VAL A 516 -32.68 13.31 -12.46
C VAL A 516 -32.33 13.83 -11.06
N ARG A 517 -31.61 14.94 -10.95
CA ARG A 517 -31.28 15.57 -9.65
C ARG A 517 -32.52 15.95 -8.86
N ARG A 518 -33.52 16.56 -9.52
CA ARG A 518 -34.80 16.89 -8.89
C ARG A 518 -35.50 15.63 -8.38
N TYR A 519 -35.61 14.62 -9.24
CA TYR A 519 -36.19 13.33 -8.85
C TYR A 519 -35.45 12.71 -7.64
N LEU A 520 -34.12 12.63 -7.67
CA LEU A 520 -33.33 12.08 -6.56
C LEU A 520 -33.55 12.88 -5.25
N SER A 521 -33.64 14.20 -5.34
CA SER A 521 -33.91 15.05 -4.18
C SER A 521 -35.29 14.78 -3.57
N GLU A 522 -36.33 14.63 -4.41
CA GLU A 522 -37.70 14.30 -3.99
C GLU A 522 -37.79 12.84 -3.48
N ALA A 523 -37.09 11.90 -4.13
CA ALA A 523 -37.14 10.47 -3.84
C ALA A 523 -36.47 10.17 -2.49
N ARG A 524 -35.33 10.81 -2.22
CA ARG A 524 -34.65 10.72 -0.91
C ARG A 524 -35.47 11.35 0.23
N LYS A 525 -36.48 12.17 -0.07
CA LYS A 525 -37.47 12.71 0.88
C LYS A 525 -38.76 11.87 0.94
N GLY A 526 -38.84 10.75 0.22
CA GLY A 526 -39.97 9.82 0.23
C GLY A 526 -41.14 10.18 -0.69
N GLY A 527 -40.99 11.11 -1.64
CA GLY A 527 -42.14 11.70 -2.38
C GLY A 527 -42.04 11.75 -3.90
N ALA A 528 -41.14 11.00 -4.56
CA ALA A 528 -40.94 11.13 -6.01
C ALA A 528 -41.67 10.09 -6.85
N ASP A 529 -42.10 10.53 -8.04
CA ASP A 529 -42.64 9.68 -9.10
C ASP A 529 -41.61 9.47 -10.24
N ALA A 530 -41.27 8.21 -10.50
CA ALA A 530 -40.30 7.83 -11.52
C ALA A 530 -40.91 7.66 -12.93
N SER A 531 -42.25 7.78 -13.06
CA SER A 531 -42.99 7.56 -14.31
C SER A 531 -42.47 8.40 -15.48
N ALA A 532 -41.89 9.56 -15.17
CA ALA A 532 -41.31 10.47 -16.14
C ALA A 532 -39.98 10.02 -16.78
N PHE A 533 -39.39 8.88 -16.35
CA PHE A 533 -38.18 8.28 -16.93
C PHE A 533 -38.49 7.02 -17.72
N ASN A 534 -37.59 6.60 -18.62
CA ASN A 534 -37.75 5.32 -19.32
C ASN A 534 -37.52 4.11 -18.37
N ARG A 535 -37.99 2.92 -18.76
CA ARG A 535 -37.99 1.74 -17.89
C ARG A 535 -36.59 1.30 -17.42
N PRO A 536 -35.53 1.29 -18.25
CA PRO A 536 -34.18 1.04 -17.76
C PRO A 536 -33.72 2.04 -16.69
N THR A 537 -33.92 3.35 -16.91
CA THR A 537 -33.55 4.39 -15.96
C THR A 537 -34.34 4.26 -14.65
N GLN A 538 -35.64 3.96 -14.72
CA GLN A 538 -36.45 3.70 -13.53
C GLN A 538 -35.89 2.54 -12.70
N ARG A 539 -35.55 1.41 -13.34
CA ARG A 539 -34.98 0.24 -12.64
C ARG A 539 -33.66 0.56 -11.96
N LEU A 540 -32.76 1.27 -12.64
CA LEU A 540 -31.47 1.65 -12.07
C LEU A 540 -31.60 2.68 -10.95
N LEU A 541 -32.50 3.66 -11.09
CA LEU A 541 -32.82 4.61 -10.01
C LEU A 541 -33.44 3.89 -8.81
N GLY A 542 -34.32 2.92 -9.04
CA GLY A 542 -34.88 2.07 -8.01
C GLY A 542 -33.79 1.30 -7.25
N ALA A 543 -32.89 0.62 -7.98
CA ALA A 543 -31.77 -0.12 -7.39
C ALA A 543 -30.83 0.80 -6.57
N MET A 544 -30.52 1.99 -7.10
CA MET A 544 -29.69 2.99 -6.42
C MET A 544 -30.34 3.53 -5.13
N LEU A 545 -31.67 3.69 -5.13
CA LEU A 545 -32.41 4.22 -3.98
C LEU A 545 -32.76 3.15 -2.95
N SER A 546 -32.88 1.88 -3.36
CA SER A 546 -33.05 0.73 -2.46
C SER A 546 -31.75 0.33 -1.75
N ALA A 547 -30.59 0.72 -2.30
CA ALA A 547 -29.35 0.69 -1.53
C ALA A 547 -29.46 1.69 -0.38
N PRO A 548 -29.09 1.31 0.87
CA PRO A 548 -29.22 2.20 2.03
C PRO A 548 -28.62 3.56 1.69
N ALA A 549 -29.42 4.61 1.86
CA ALA A 549 -28.97 5.96 1.59
C ALA A 549 -27.69 6.20 2.39
N THR A 550 -26.59 6.54 1.71
CA THR A 550 -25.40 7.08 2.35
C THR A 550 -25.78 8.42 2.99
N GLN A 551 -26.33 8.34 4.21
CA GLN A 551 -26.51 9.49 5.08
C GLN A 551 -25.12 9.97 5.46
N GLY A 552 -24.78 11.17 4.99
CA GLY A 552 -23.57 11.84 5.41
C GLY A 552 -23.67 12.20 6.88
N THR A 553 -22.90 11.49 7.70
CA THR A 553 -22.28 12.02 8.92
C THR A 553 -20.94 11.33 9.14
N SER A 554 -19.86 12.13 9.10
CA SER A 554 -18.55 11.94 9.75
C SER A 554 -17.72 10.66 9.52
N LYS A 555 -16.45 10.90 9.13
CA LYS A 555 -15.27 10.00 9.13
C LYS A 555 -15.37 8.77 8.22
N LEU A 556 -14.49 8.72 7.21
CA LEU A 556 -14.16 7.50 6.46
C LEU A 556 -13.48 6.51 7.42
N SER A 557 -14.27 5.66 8.06
CA SER A 557 -13.78 4.53 8.87
C SER A 557 -14.82 3.40 8.90
N GLY A 558 -15.42 3.07 7.75
CA GLY A 558 -16.39 1.98 7.65
C GLY A 558 -15.71 0.63 7.85
N SER A 559 -15.61 0.20 9.11
CA SER A 559 -15.03 -1.09 9.53
C SER A 559 -16.08 -2.20 9.54
N THR A 560 -17.35 -1.91 9.28
CA THR A 560 -18.43 -2.90 9.37
C THR A 560 -18.51 -3.77 8.10
N ILE A 561 -18.60 -5.09 8.27
CA ILE A 561 -18.86 -6.06 7.19
C ILE A 561 -20.29 -5.84 6.66
N VAL A 562 -20.43 -5.54 5.38
CA VAL A 562 -21.75 -5.37 4.73
C VAL A 562 -22.08 -6.50 3.76
N MET A 563 -21.07 -7.23 3.28
CA MET A 563 -21.25 -8.37 2.38
C MET A 563 -20.12 -9.36 2.57
N LEU A 564 -20.45 -10.65 2.46
CA LEU A 564 -19.48 -11.72 2.37
C LEU A 564 -19.99 -12.75 1.34
N ARG A 565 -19.15 -13.11 0.37
CA ARG A 565 -19.49 -14.04 -0.72
C ARG A 565 -18.32 -14.94 -1.08
N ALA A 566 -18.53 -16.25 -1.00
CA ALA A 566 -17.57 -17.25 -1.45
C ALA A 566 -17.87 -17.77 -2.86
N ARG A 567 -16.82 -18.27 -3.53
CA ARG A 567 -16.88 -19.04 -4.78
C ARG A 567 -15.82 -20.14 -4.81
N GLU A 568 -16.01 -21.11 -5.70
CA GLU A 568 -15.02 -22.14 -6.03
C GLU A 568 -14.08 -21.61 -7.12
N ILE A 569 -12.77 -21.74 -6.90
CA ILE A 569 -11.68 -21.44 -7.85
C ILE A 569 -10.74 -22.66 -7.95
N PHE A 570 -9.62 -22.58 -8.66
CA PHE A 570 -8.63 -23.67 -8.76
C PHE A 570 -7.27 -23.29 -8.17
N ASP A 571 -6.60 -24.27 -7.56
CA ASP A 571 -5.22 -24.18 -7.07
C ASP A 571 -4.19 -24.48 -8.18
N SER A 572 -2.90 -24.38 -7.87
CA SER A 572 -1.78 -24.59 -8.80
C SER A 572 -1.67 -26.02 -9.37
N ARG A 573 -2.44 -26.97 -8.84
CA ARG A 573 -2.52 -28.36 -9.34
C ARG A 573 -3.80 -28.58 -10.15
N GLY A 574 -4.63 -27.55 -10.33
CA GLY A 574 -5.93 -27.65 -10.98
C GLY A 574 -7.00 -28.31 -10.10
N ASN A 575 -6.79 -28.44 -8.79
CA ASN A 575 -7.83 -28.90 -7.87
C ASN A 575 -8.67 -27.70 -7.38
N PRO A 576 -9.97 -27.86 -7.14
CA PRO A 576 -10.81 -26.76 -6.70
C PRO A 576 -10.47 -26.33 -5.26
N THR A 577 -10.61 -25.03 -4.95
CA THR A 577 -10.44 -24.43 -3.62
C THR A 577 -11.38 -23.21 -3.43
N VAL A 578 -11.37 -22.60 -2.25
CA VAL A 578 -12.30 -21.54 -1.83
C VAL A 578 -11.67 -20.14 -1.95
N GLU A 579 -12.41 -19.20 -2.54
CA GLU A 579 -12.11 -17.76 -2.53
C GLU A 579 -13.30 -16.98 -1.94
N VAL A 580 -13.02 -15.98 -1.12
CA VAL A 580 -14.01 -15.10 -0.48
C VAL A 580 -13.80 -13.64 -0.87
N ASP A 581 -14.89 -12.98 -1.25
CA ASP A 581 -15.03 -11.52 -1.25
C ASP A 581 -15.72 -11.07 0.05
N LEU A 582 -15.11 -10.12 0.76
CA LEU A 582 -15.67 -9.41 1.89
C LEU A 582 -15.75 -7.93 1.53
N CYS A 583 -16.94 -7.33 1.61
CA CYS A 583 -17.08 -5.87 1.50
C CYS A 583 -17.33 -5.25 2.88
N THR A 584 -16.65 -4.16 3.14
CA THR A 584 -17.06 -3.19 4.16
C THR A 584 -17.85 -2.06 3.51
N GLU A 585 -18.33 -1.11 4.31
CA GLU A 585 -18.91 0.13 3.80
C GLU A 585 -17.94 0.94 2.92
N ALA A 586 -16.64 0.64 3.00
CA ALA A 586 -15.58 1.36 2.30
C ALA A 586 -15.08 0.65 1.03
N ALA A 587 -14.80 -0.66 1.07
CA ALA A 587 -14.11 -1.36 -0.01
C ALA A 587 -14.37 -2.88 -0.01
N LEU A 588 -13.93 -3.55 -1.09
CA LEU A 588 -13.91 -5.00 -1.24
C LEU A 588 -12.51 -5.55 -0.94
N PHE A 589 -12.47 -6.65 -0.19
CA PHE A 589 -11.27 -7.39 0.20
C PHE A 589 -11.43 -8.85 -0.17
N ARG A 590 -10.40 -9.44 -0.78
CA ARG A 590 -10.44 -10.79 -1.31
C ARG A 590 -9.35 -11.65 -0.70
N ALA A 591 -9.68 -12.91 -0.44
CA ALA A 591 -8.72 -13.92 -0.03
C ALA A 591 -9.03 -15.28 -0.65
N ALA A 592 -7.97 -15.99 -1.05
CA ALA A 592 -8.04 -17.35 -1.59
C ALA A 592 -7.17 -18.30 -0.78
N VAL A 593 -7.67 -19.51 -0.52
CA VAL A 593 -7.04 -20.44 0.42
C VAL A 593 -6.30 -21.56 -0.31
N PRO A 594 -5.05 -21.86 0.06
CA PRO A 594 -4.33 -22.99 -0.53
C PRO A 594 -4.77 -24.34 0.08
N SER A 595 -4.35 -25.42 -0.56
CA SER A 595 -4.72 -26.80 -0.24
C SER A 595 -3.53 -27.76 -0.33
N GLY A 596 -3.51 -28.80 0.52
CA GLY A 596 -2.44 -29.81 0.58
C GLY A 596 -2.63 -30.98 -0.40
N ALA A 597 -1.57 -31.78 -0.63
CA ALA A 597 -1.63 -33.07 -1.34
C ALA A 597 -1.77 -34.23 -0.37
N SER A 598 -0.90 -34.24 0.64
CA SER A 598 -1.10 -34.98 1.88
C SER A 598 -1.82 -34.07 2.87
N THR A 599 -2.76 -34.65 3.62
CA THR A 599 -3.43 -33.99 4.74
C THR A 599 -3.09 -34.81 5.97
N GLY A 600 -2.23 -34.28 6.84
CA GLY A 600 -1.90 -34.94 8.09
C GLY A 600 -3.17 -35.30 8.87
N ILE A 601 -3.19 -36.44 9.54
CA ILE A 601 -4.39 -36.99 10.19
C ILE A 601 -4.91 -36.10 11.35
N TYR A 602 -4.08 -35.16 11.82
CA TYR A 602 -4.37 -34.24 12.91
C TYR A 602 -4.65 -32.79 12.46
N GLU A 603 -4.57 -32.50 11.15
CA GLU A 603 -4.85 -31.16 10.62
C GLU A 603 -6.32 -30.74 10.83
N ALA A 604 -6.58 -29.44 10.84
CA ALA A 604 -7.94 -28.94 10.71
C ALA A 604 -8.56 -29.41 9.38
N LEU A 605 -9.82 -29.85 9.43
CA LEU A 605 -10.42 -30.57 8.31
C LEU A 605 -10.70 -29.64 7.12
N GLU A 606 -10.04 -29.89 5.99
CA GLU A 606 -10.45 -29.34 4.70
C GLU A 606 -11.75 -30.03 4.22
N LEU A 607 -12.81 -29.25 3.98
CA LEU A 607 -14.09 -29.81 3.57
C LEU A 607 -14.16 -29.99 2.04
N ARG A 608 -14.23 -31.25 1.60
CA ARG A 608 -14.37 -31.69 0.19
C ARG A 608 -15.74 -32.30 -0.08
N ASP A 609 -16.31 -32.17 -1.27
CA ASP A 609 -17.65 -32.63 -1.62
C ASP A 609 -17.78 -34.17 -1.65
N GLY A 610 -16.71 -34.90 -1.98
CA GLY A 610 -16.68 -36.36 -2.01
C GLY A 610 -17.34 -37.01 -3.24
N ASP A 611 -17.94 -36.22 -4.12
CA ASP A 611 -18.56 -36.71 -5.36
C ASP A 611 -17.52 -37.12 -6.41
N LYS A 612 -17.23 -38.41 -6.51
CA LYS A 612 -16.26 -38.96 -7.49
C LYS A 612 -16.62 -38.64 -8.96
N GLY A 613 -17.89 -38.34 -9.25
CA GLY A 613 -18.35 -37.94 -10.58
C GLY A 613 -17.98 -36.51 -10.98
N ARG A 614 -17.58 -35.66 -10.02
CA ARG A 614 -17.18 -34.26 -10.25
C ARG A 614 -15.82 -33.96 -9.62
N LEU A 615 -14.87 -33.53 -10.45
CA LEU A 615 -13.52 -33.15 -10.02
C LEU A 615 -12.87 -34.26 -9.15
N LEU A 616 -13.15 -35.53 -9.46
CA LEU A 616 -12.63 -36.72 -8.77
C LEU A 616 -12.92 -36.74 -7.26
N GLY A 617 -14.04 -36.17 -6.81
CA GLY A 617 -14.39 -36.08 -5.39
C GLY A 617 -13.83 -34.86 -4.66
N LYS A 618 -13.02 -34.04 -5.34
CA LYS A 618 -12.30 -32.92 -4.73
C LYS A 618 -13.06 -31.59 -4.70
N GLY A 619 -14.28 -31.51 -5.25
CA GLY A 619 -15.12 -30.29 -5.22
C GLY A 619 -15.21 -29.64 -3.84
N VAL A 620 -15.47 -28.33 -3.77
CA VAL A 620 -15.58 -27.59 -2.49
C VAL A 620 -16.88 -26.79 -2.37
N LEU A 621 -17.93 -27.15 -3.10
CA LEU A 621 -19.20 -26.41 -3.07
C LEU A 621 -19.87 -26.43 -1.70
N ARG A 622 -19.69 -27.49 -0.91
CA ARG A 622 -20.19 -27.50 0.47
C ARG A 622 -19.50 -26.46 1.35
N ALA A 623 -18.18 -26.29 1.21
CA ALA A 623 -17.44 -25.25 1.93
C ALA A 623 -17.86 -23.85 1.47
N VAL A 624 -18.05 -23.65 0.16
CA VAL A 624 -18.56 -22.40 -0.42
C VAL A 624 -19.98 -22.08 0.09
N ASP A 625 -20.86 -23.08 0.17
CA ASP A 625 -22.20 -22.93 0.70
C ASP A 625 -22.18 -22.61 2.20
N ASN A 626 -21.33 -23.28 2.99
CA ASN A 626 -21.15 -22.95 4.41
C ASN A 626 -20.76 -21.48 4.61
N VAL A 627 -19.87 -20.93 3.77
CA VAL A 627 -19.54 -19.51 3.84
C VAL A 627 -20.76 -18.64 3.51
N ASN A 628 -21.43 -18.91 2.39
CA ASN A 628 -22.52 -18.06 1.89
C ASN A 628 -23.80 -18.12 2.74
N SER A 629 -24.12 -19.30 3.27
CA SER A 629 -25.41 -19.61 3.87
C SER A 629 -25.36 -19.64 5.40
N ILE A 630 -24.18 -19.85 6.00
CA ILE A 630 -24.03 -19.96 7.46
C ILE A 630 -23.14 -18.86 8.04
N ILE A 631 -21.92 -18.68 7.50
CA ILE A 631 -20.96 -17.72 8.05
C ILE A 631 -21.39 -16.28 7.72
N ALA A 632 -21.66 -15.99 6.45
CA ALA A 632 -21.97 -14.63 5.99
C ALA A 632 -23.13 -13.97 6.75
N PRO A 633 -24.31 -14.63 6.95
CA PRO A 633 -25.41 -14.02 7.69
C PRO A 633 -25.08 -13.68 9.15
N LYS A 634 -24.07 -14.34 9.74
CA LYS A 634 -23.67 -14.11 11.13
C LYS A 634 -22.62 -13.03 11.30
N LEU A 635 -21.75 -12.86 10.31
CA LEU A 635 -20.66 -11.88 10.37
C LEU A 635 -21.03 -10.51 9.79
N ILE A 636 -22.06 -10.41 8.93
CA ILE A 636 -22.58 -9.12 8.47
C ILE A 636 -22.97 -8.27 9.69
N GLY A 637 -22.46 -7.04 9.74
CA GLY A 637 -22.62 -6.12 10.87
C GLY A 637 -21.47 -6.15 11.89
N MET A 638 -20.55 -7.13 11.81
CA MET A 638 -19.36 -7.15 12.67
C MET A 638 -18.27 -6.20 12.17
N ASP A 639 -17.44 -5.71 13.09
CA ASP A 639 -16.32 -4.81 12.80
C ASP A 639 -15.06 -5.62 12.43
N VAL A 640 -14.51 -5.40 11.23
CA VAL A 640 -13.33 -6.12 10.70
C VAL A 640 -12.05 -5.88 11.49
N THR A 641 -11.98 -4.84 12.33
CA THR A 641 -10.84 -4.61 13.23
C THR A 641 -10.81 -5.60 14.40
N GLN A 642 -11.90 -6.33 14.63
CA GLN A 642 -12.07 -7.31 15.72
C GLN A 642 -11.74 -8.75 15.26
N GLN A 643 -10.57 -8.93 14.62
CA GLN A 643 -10.12 -10.22 14.05
C GLN A 643 -10.38 -11.41 15.00
N GLY A 644 -9.90 -11.31 16.24
CA GLY A 644 -10.03 -12.40 17.22
C GLY A 644 -11.48 -12.72 17.61
N ALA A 645 -12.37 -11.72 17.64
CA ALA A 645 -13.78 -11.95 17.94
C ALA A 645 -14.49 -12.65 16.77
N ILE A 646 -14.17 -12.26 15.53
CA ILE A 646 -14.72 -12.88 14.32
C ILE A 646 -14.24 -14.33 14.17
N ASP A 647 -12.94 -14.57 14.37
CA ASP A 647 -12.37 -15.93 14.30
C ASP A 647 -13.00 -16.85 15.36
N ARG A 648 -13.14 -16.39 16.61
CA ARG A 648 -13.82 -17.16 17.67
C ARG A 648 -15.30 -17.43 17.36
N MET A 649 -16.01 -16.47 16.76
CA MET A 649 -17.39 -16.68 16.32
C MET A 649 -17.46 -17.82 15.28
N MET A 650 -16.56 -17.85 14.30
CA MET A 650 -16.54 -18.90 13.29
C MET A 650 -16.13 -20.27 13.87
N VAL A 651 -15.06 -20.30 14.66
CA VAL A 651 -14.44 -21.54 15.15
C VAL A 651 -15.21 -22.13 16.33
N GLU A 652 -15.49 -21.32 17.36
CA GLU A 652 -16.05 -21.83 18.62
C GLU A 652 -17.58 -21.90 18.61
N VAL A 653 -18.24 -20.95 17.94
CA VAL A 653 -19.71 -20.80 18.00
C VAL A 653 -20.39 -21.44 16.79
N LEU A 654 -19.97 -21.10 15.56
CA LEU A 654 -20.64 -21.58 14.35
C LEU A 654 -20.24 -23.03 13.99
N ASP A 655 -18.94 -23.32 14.01
CA ASP A 655 -18.42 -24.66 13.79
C ASP A 655 -18.54 -25.52 15.05
N GLY A 656 -17.86 -25.14 16.13
CA GLY A 656 -17.96 -25.76 17.45
C GLY A 656 -17.39 -27.19 17.56
N SER A 657 -16.81 -27.74 16.49
CA SER A 657 -16.31 -29.11 16.47
C SER A 657 -14.95 -29.24 17.15
N LYS A 658 -14.79 -30.28 17.99
CA LYS A 658 -13.53 -30.60 18.67
C LYS A 658 -13.14 -32.05 18.50
N ASN A 659 -11.83 -32.30 18.53
CA ASN A 659 -11.22 -33.60 18.79
C ASN A 659 -10.30 -33.49 20.04
N GLU A 660 -9.58 -34.55 20.36
CA GLU A 660 -8.62 -34.57 21.47
C GLU A 660 -7.54 -33.47 21.36
N TRP A 661 -7.16 -33.11 20.13
CA TRP A 661 -6.16 -32.10 19.80
C TRP A 661 -6.70 -30.67 19.67
N GLY A 662 -8.00 -30.42 19.88
CA GLY A 662 -8.57 -29.06 19.86
C GLY A 662 -9.67 -28.86 18.83
N TRP A 663 -9.75 -27.69 18.22
CA TRP A 663 -10.83 -27.32 17.29
C TRP A 663 -10.60 -27.94 15.90
N SER A 664 -11.44 -28.91 15.52
CA SER A 664 -11.27 -29.70 14.28
C SER A 664 -11.79 -29.03 13.02
N LYS A 665 -12.73 -28.08 13.15
CA LYS A 665 -13.36 -27.35 12.04
C LYS A 665 -14.10 -28.27 11.05
N SER A 666 -14.57 -29.42 11.53
CA SER A 666 -15.13 -30.51 10.73
C SER A 666 -16.56 -30.26 10.23
N LYS A 667 -17.26 -29.26 10.77
CA LYS A 667 -18.63 -28.92 10.40
C LYS A 667 -18.67 -27.91 9.24
N LEU A 668 -17.90 -26.83 9.35
CA LEU A 668 -17.87 -25.75 8.35
C LEU A 668 -16.74 -25.93 7.33
N GLY A 669 -15.63 -26.56 7.72
CA GLY A 669 -14.42 -26.70 6.94
C GLY A 669 -13.38 -25.61 7.24
N ALA A 670 -12.13 -26.02 7.46
CA ALA A 670 -11.01 -25.12 7.69
C ALA A 670 -10.76 -24.19 6.49
N ASN A 671 -10.98 -24.68 5.27
CA ASN A 671 -10.90 -23.91 4.02
C ASN A 671 -11.99 -22.81 3.94
N ALA A 672 -13.18 -23.02 4.50
CA ALA A 672 -14.21 -21.99 4.57
C ALA A 672 -13.85 -20.89 5.59
N ILE A 673 -13.45 -21.29 6.80
CA ILE A 673 -13.13 -20.37 7.90
C ILE A 673 -11.91 -19.52 7.56
N LEU A 674 -10.85 -20.14 7.04
CA LEU A 674 -9.61 -19.44 6.74
C LEU A 674 -9.78 -18.38 5.64
N ALA A 675 -10.56 -18.68 4.60
CA ALA A 675 -10.83 -17.73 3.51
C ALA A 675 -11.43 -16.43 4.06
N VAL A 676 -12.40 -16.57 4.97
CA VAL A 676 -13.04 -15.44 5.64
C VAL A 676 -12.05 -14.74 6.57
N SER A 677 -11.32 -15.49 7.38
CA SER A 677 -10.34 -14.96 8.35
C SER A 677 -9.26 -14.10 7.68
N MET A 678 -8.73 -14.53 6.54
CA MET A 678 -7.77 -13.79 5.72
C MET A 678 -8.37 -12.52 5.11
N ALA A 679 -9.59 -12.59 4.58
CA ALA A 679 -10.29 -11.43 4.03
C ALA A 679 -10.61 -10.38 5.11
N VAL A 680 -11.01 -10.82 6.30
CA VAL A 680 -11.20 -9.96 7.48
C VAL A 680 -9.89 -9.28 7.87
N CYS A 681 -8.77 -10.00 7.87
CA CYS A 681 -7.47 -9.43 8.23
C CYS A 681 -7.05 -8.30 7.27
N ARG A 682 -7.24 -8.51 5.96
CA ARG A 682 -7.03 -7.47 4.93
C ARG A 682 -7.94 -6.26 5.14
N ALA A 683 -9.22 -6.51 5.43
CA ALA A 683 -10.19 -5.45 5.69
C ALA A 683 -9.86 -4.67 6.98
N GLY A 684 -9.43 -5.36 8.04
CA GLY A 684 -8.97 -4.79 9.30
C GLY A 684 -7.75 -3.90 9.13
N ALA A 685 -6.79 -4.32 8.31
CA ALA A 685 -5.61 -3.52 7.96
C ALA A 685 -6.01 -2.21 7.28
N ALA A 686 -6.88 -2.29 6.26
CA ALA A 686 -7.36 -1.11 5.56
C ALA A 686 -8.21 -0.19 6.45
N ALA A 687 -9.09 -0.75 7.28
CA ALA A 687 -9.88 0.03 8.26
C ALA A 687 -9.00 0.70 9.33
N SER A 688 -7.83 0.12 9.61
CA SER A 688 -6.81 0.67 10.54
C SER A 688 -5.79 1.58 9.84
N GLU A 689 -5.93 1.81 8.53
CA GLU A 689 -4.99 2.58 7.70
C GLU A 689 -3.53 2.09 7.79
N MET A 690 -3.34 0.76 7.86
CA MET A 690 -2.04 0.10 7.94
C MET A 690 -1.81 -0.84 6.75
N PRO A 691 -0.57 -0.96 6.22
CA PRO A 691 -0.19 -2.11 5.40
C PRO A 691 -0.46 -3.43 6.13
N LEU A 692 -0.79 -4.49 5.40
CA LEU A 692 -1.22 -5.77 5.99
C LEU A 692 -0.18 -6.34 6.95
N TYR A 693 1.10 -6.38 6.57
CA TYR A 693 2.17 -6.86 7.44
C TYR A 693 2.27 -6.06 8.77
N GLN A 694 2.03 -4.75 8.73
CA GLN A 694 2.06 -3.91 9.92
C GLN A 694 0.84 -4.15 10.81
N TYR A 695 -0.32 -4.37 10.21
CA TYR A 695 -1.54 -4.73 10.93
C TYR A 695 -1.42 -6.12 11.59
N ILE A 696 -0.84 -7.10 10.89
CA ILE A 696 -0.53 -8.41 11.46
C ILE A 696 0.43 -8.27 12.65
N ALA A 697 1.49 -7.45 12.52
CA ALA A 697 2.39 -7.18 13.65
C ALA A 697 1.65 -6.63 14.88
N LYS A 698 0.70 -5.70 14.67
CA LYS A 698 -0.17 -5.19 15.73
C LYS A 698 -1.01 -6.31 16.36
N LEU A 699 -1.69 -7.12 15.56
CA LEU A 699 -2.50 -8.24 16.04
C LEU A 699 -1.68 -9.26 16.83
N SER A 700 -0.43 -9.48 16.41
CA SER A 700 0.49 -10.42 17.04
C SER A 700 1.26 -9.87 18.24
N GLY A 701 1.00 -8.61 18.64
CA GLY A 701 1.71 -7.96 19.75
C GLY A 701 3.19 -7.66 19.44
N LYS A 702 3.57 -7.60 18.17
CA LYS A 702 4.92 -7.29 17.71
C LYS A 702 5.08 -5.78 17.44
N PRO A 703 6.31 -5.23 17.52
CA PRO A 703 6.60 -3.86 17.10
C PRO A 703 6.17 -3.59 15.65
N THR A 704 5.58 -2.42 15.41
CA THR A 704 5.06 -1.98 14.11
C THR A 704 5.99 -1.00 13.37
N ASP A 705 7.16 -0.70 13.93
CA ASP A 705 8.15 0.25 13.44
C ASP A 705 9.45 -0.42 12.97
N LYS A 706 9.65 -1.70 13.31
CA LYS A 706 10.82 -2.51 12.93
C LYS A 706 10.42 -3.93 12.56
N PHE A 707 10.93 -4.38 11.42
CA PHE A 707 10.56 -5.66 10.82
C PHE A 707 11.79 -6.49 10.50
N VAL A 708 11.58 -7.76 10.17
CA VAL A 708 12.63 -8.68 9.73
C VAL A 708 12.17 -9.35 8.45
N MET A 709 13.01 -9.30 7.42
CA MET A 709 12.81 -10.05 6.20
C MET A 709 13.30 -11.49 6.40
N PRO A 710 12.52 -12.51 5.99
CA PRO A 710 12.83 -13.91 6.27
C PRO A 710 13.94 -14.45 5.37
N VAL A 711 14.63 -15.51 5.79
CA VAL A 711 15.43 -16.35 4.88
C VAL A 711 14.47 -17.19 4.02
N PRO A 712 14.55 -17.13 2.69
CA PRO A 712 13.78 -18.03 1.84
C PRO A 712 14.41 -19.44 1.81
N SER A 713 13.60 -20.45 2.13
CA SER A 713 13.91 -21.87 1.91
C SER A 713 13.39 -22.25 0.53
N PHE A 714 14.30 -22.29 -0.46
CA PHE A 714 13.95 -22.66 -1.83
C PHE A 714 14.01 -24.17 -1.98
N ASN A 715 12.89 -24.79 -2.31
CA ASN A 715 12.86 -26.20 -2.72
C ASN A 715 13.46 -26.32 -4.13
N VAL A 716 14.55 -27.10 -4.27
CA VAL A 716 15.30 -27.17 -5.53
C VAL A 716 15.41 -28.58 -6.10
N ILE A 717 15.24 -29.63 -5.28
CA ILE A 717 15.15 -31.02 -5.71
C ILE A 717 13.97 -31.68 -4.99
N ASN A 718 13.04 -32.27 -5.75
CA ASN A 718 11.91 -33.02 -5.22
C ASN A 718 12.14 -34.55 -5.27
N GLY A 719 11.64 -35.22 -4.25
CA GLY A 719 11.52 -36.66 -4.08
C GLY A 719 10.17 -37.02 -3.47
N GLY A 720 10.09 -38.11 -2.71
CA GLY A 720 8.89 -38.51 -1.96
C GLY A 720 7.62 -38.58 -2.84
N SER A 721 6.46 -38.29 -2.27
CA SER A 721 5.17 -38.31 -3.00
C SER A 721 5.06 -37.21 -4.08
N HIS A 722 5.99 -36.25 -4.14
CA HIS A 722 6.01 -35.14 -5.10
C HIS A 722 6.81 -35.40 -6.39
N ALA A 723 7.51 -36.53 -6.48
CA ALA A 723 8.30 -36.88 -7.67
C ALA A 723 8.34 -38.39 -7.93
N GLY A 724 8.36 -38.77 -9.22
CA GLY A 724 8.44 -40.18 -9.66
C GLY A 724 9.83 -40.82 -9.58
N ASN A 725 10.81 -40.17 -8.94
CA ASN A 725 12.16 -40.71 -8.76
C ASN A 725 12.24 -41.61 -7.50
N ARG A 726 13.42 -42.21 -7.26
CA ARG A 726 13.65 -43.16 -6.15
C ARG A 726 13.85 -42.49 -4.78
N LEU A 727 13.93 -41.16 -4.72
CA LEU A 727 14.22 -40.45 -3.47
C LEU A 727 13.10 -40.63 -2.45
N ALA A 728 13.48 -41.03 -1.24
CA ALA A 728 12.57 -41.12 -0.10
C ALA A 728 12.27 -39.75 0.50
N CYS A 729 13.30 -38.93 0.71
CA CYS A 729 13.13 -37.56 1.19
C CYS A 729 12.32 -36.75 0.18
N GLN A 730 11.38 -35.98 0.68
CA GLN A 730 10.45 -35.22 -0.13
C GLN A 730 11.12 -34.03 -0.82
N GLU A 731 12.02 -33.32 -0.13
CA GLU A 731 12.60 -32.07 -0.64
C GLU A 731 14.02 -31.83 -0.15
N PHE A 732 14.90 -31.39 -1.05
CA PHE A 732 16.15 -30.74 -0.68
C PHE A 732 16.08 -29.25 -1.00
N MET A 733 16.37 -28.44 0.01
CA MET A 733 16.22 -27.00 -0.01
C MET A 733 17.55 -26.27 0.13
N ILE A 734 17.62 -25.07 -0.43
CA ILE A 734 18.72 -24.13 -0.20
C ILE A 734 18.24 -22.92 0.59
N LEU A 735 19.07 -22.47 1.53
CA LEU A 735 18.81 -21.35 2.43
C LEU A 735 19.96 -20.35 2.32
N PRO A 736 19.79 -19.19 1.65
CA PRO A 736 20.82 -18.15 1.52
C PRO A 736 21.04 -17.35 2.82
N THR A 737 21.48 -18.01 3.89
CA THR A 737 21.67 -17.40 5.22
C THR A 737 22.80 -16.36 5.25
N GLY A 738 23.74 -16.42 4.30
CA GLY A 738 24.82 -15.44 4.14
C GLY A 738 24.53 -14.27 3.20
N ALA A 739 23.29 -14.13 2.72
CA ALA A 739 22.87 -12.97 1.93
C ALA A 739 22.79 -11.69 2.78
N SER A 740 22.95 -10.52 2.15
CA SER A 740 22.89 -9.22 2.85
C SER A 740 21.47 -8.64 2.98
N SER A 741 20.55 -9.08 2.13
CA SER A 741 19.15 -8.65 2.07
C SER A 741 18.28 -9.78 1.50
N PHE A 742 16.96 -9.63 1.58
CA PHE A 742 16.04 -10.57 0.94
C PHE A 742 16.19 -10.54 -0.58
N LYS A 743 16.32 -9.34 -1.18
CA LYS A 743 16.64 -9.19 -2.61
C LYS A 743 17.90 -9.96 -3.00
N ASN A 744 18.98 -9.85 -2.23
CA ASN A 744 20.19 -10.59 -2.52
C ASN A 744 20.01 -12.11 -2.32
N ALA A 745 19.19 -12.52 -1.35
CA ALA A 745 18.84 -13.94 -1.17
C ALA A 745 18.07 -14.50 -2.38
N MET A 746 17.16 -13.71 -2.98
CA MET A 746 16.44 -14.07 -4.20
C MET A 746 17.37 -14.22 -5.40
N GLU A 747 18.32 -13.30 -5.58
CA GLU A 747 19.35 -13.38 -6.62
C GLU A 747 20.16 -14.69 -6.50
N ILE A 748 20.68 -14.96 -5.30
CA ILE A 748 21.45 -16.18 -5.00
C ILE A 748 20.60 -17.43 -5.28
N GLY A 749 19.37 -17.48 -4.78
CA GLY A 749 18.46 -18.62 -4.96
C GLY A 749 18.18 -18.92 -6.43
N ALA A 750 17.90 -17.88 -7.23
CA ALA A 750 17.65 -18.02 -8.67
C ALA A 750 18.89 -18.50 -9.43
N GLU A 751 20.07 -17.94 -9.15
CA GLU A 751 21.32 -18.35 -9.78
C GLU A 751 21.68 -19.80 -9.47
N VAL A 752 21.52 -20.23 -8.20
CA VAL A 752 21.72 -21.63 -7.81
C VAL A 752 20.72 -22.54 -8.51
N TYR A 753 19.43 -22.18 -8.56
CA TYR A 753 18.40 -22.99 -9.22
C TYR A 753 18.68 -23.19 -10.72
N HIS A 754 19.06 -22.14 -11.45
CA HIS A 754 19.43 -22.24 -12.86
C HIS A 754 20.73 -23.04 -13.07
N THR A 755 21.71 -22.87 -12.19
CA THR A 755 22.97 -23.63 -12.24
C THR A 755 22.70 -25.12 -11.99
N LEU A 756 21.84 -25.44 -11.01
CA LEU A 756 21.41 -26.80 -10.72
C LEU A 756 20.74 -27.45 -11.92
N LYS A 757 19.84 -26.74 -12.61
CA LYS A 757 19.23 -27.21 -13.86
C LYS A 757 20.29 -27.61 -14.90
N ALA A 758 21.34 -26.80 -15.05
CA ALA A 758 22.43 -27.08 -15.99
C ALA A 758 23.26 -28.31 -15.58
N VAL A 759 23.54 -28.48 -14.27
CA VAL A 759 24.22 -29.66 -13.73
C VAL A 759 23.39 -30.92 -13.97
N ILE A 760 22.10 -30.89 -13.62
CA ILE A 760 21.18 -32.02 -13.82
C ILE A 760 21.07 -32.37 -15.31
N LYS A 761 20.85 -31.38 -16.18
CA LYS A 761 20.76 -31.59 -17.62
C LYS A 761 22.02 -32.25 -18.19
N LYS A 762 23.19 -31.83 -17.73
CA LYS A 762 24.47 -32.39 -18.19
C LYS A 762 24.66 -33.83 -17.73
N LYS A 763 24.27 -34.15 -16.49
CA LYS A 763 24.51 -35.47 -15.88
C LYS A 763 23.45 -36.52 -16.27
N TYR A 764 22.18 -36.12 -16.37
CA TYR A 764 21.05 -37.04 -16.53
C TYR A 764 20.19 -36.77 -17.78
N GLY A 765 20.50 -35.73 -18.56
CA GLY A 765 19.74 -35.36 -19.76
C GLY A 765 18.61 -34.36 -19.50
N GLN A 766 17.96 -33.91 -20.58
CA GLN A 766 16.97 -32.83 -20.54
C GLN A 766 15.69 -33.20 -19.78
N ASP A 767 15.25 -34.46 -19.85
CA ASP A 767 14.01 -34.93 -19.22
C ASP A 767 14.12 -34.98 -17.68
N ALA A 768 15.34 -35.10 -17.15
CA ALA A 768 15.61 -35.03 -15.72
C ALA A 768 15.41 -33.62 -15.11
N CYS A 769 15.12 -32.61 -15.94
CA CYS A 769 14.78 -31.25 -15.51
C CYS A 769 13.27 -31.01 -15.34
N ASN A 770 12.44 -32.08 -15.33
CA ASN A 770 11.04 -31.97 -14.95
C ASN A 770 10.92 -31.47 -13.50
N VAL A 771 9.86 -30.72 -13.22
CA VAL A 771 9.63 -30.09 -11.91
C VAL A 771 8.47 -30.74 -11.17
N GLY A 772 8.63 -30.99 -9.88
CA GLY A 772 7.57 -31.48 -8.98
C GLY A 772 6.53 -30.40 -8.66
N ASP A 773 5.58 -30.74 -7.78
CA ASP A 773 4.47 -29.86 -7.38
C ASP A 773 4.93 -28.51 -6.81
N GLU A 774 6.09 -28.48 -6.15
CA GLU A 774 6.67 -27.27 -5.55
C GLU A 774 7.71 -26.56 -6.43
N GLY A 775 7.96 -27.09 -7.63
CA GLY A 775 8.86 -26.49 -8.62
C GLY A 775 10.32 -26.96 -8.54
N GLY A 776 10.71 -27.76 -7.54
CA GLY A 776 12.03 -28.40 -7.49
C GLY A 776 12.21 -29.43 -8.61
N PHE A 777 13.45 -29.69 -9.03
CA PHE A 777 13.73 -30.67 -10.08
C PHE A 777 13.57 -32.10 -9.56
N ALA A 778 13.13 -33.02 -10.42
CA ALA A 778 13.01 -34.44 -10.12
C ALA A 778 14.04 -35.28 -10.90
N PRO A 779 15.34 -35.18 -10.58
CA PRO A 779 16.39 -35.91 -11.30
C PRO A 779 16.31 -37.42 -11.02
N SER A 780 16.81 -38.22 -11.95
CA SER A 780 16.89 -39.69 -11.86
C SER A 780 18.08 -40.17 -11.02
N VAL A 781 18.23 -39.61 -9.81
CA VAL A 781 19.25 -40.02 -8.83
C VAL A 781 18.90 -41.36 -8.19
N GLN A 782 19.92 -42.10 -7.75
CA GLN A 782 19.78 -43.43 -7.16
C GLN A 782 19.50 -43.39 -5.66
N ASP A 783 20.02 -42.39 -4.95
CA ASP A 783 19.82 -42.21 -3.51
C ASP A 783 19.92 -40.73 -3.09
N ASN A 784 19.67 -40.48 -1.80
CA ASN A 784 19.70 -39.13 -1.20
C ASN A 784 21.10 -38.48 -1.23
N ASN A 785 22.19 -39.25 -1.14
CA ASN A 785 23.55 -38.70 -1.15
C ASN A 785 23.89 -38.18 -2.55
N GLU A 786 23.50 -38.90 -3.60
CA GLU A 786 23.70 -38.45 -4.98
C GLU A 786 22.97 -37.13 -5.26
N ALA A 787 21.76 -36.95 -4.71
CA ALA A 787 21.04 -35.68 -4.80
C ALA A 787 21.80 -34.52 -4.14
N LEU A 788 22.36 -34.76 -2.95
CA LEU A 788 23.17 -33.78 -2.22
C LEU A 788 24.48 -33.45 -2.94
N ASP A 789 25.16 -34.44 -3.52
CA ASP A 789 26.39 -34.21 -4.30
C ASP A 789 26.14 -33.34 -5.54
N VAL A 790 25.03 -33.59 -6.23
CA VAL A 790 24.59 -32.77 -7.38
C VAL A 790 24.27 -31.34 -6.94
N LEU A 791 23.63 -31.17 -5.78
CA LEU A 791 23.34 -29.86 -5.22
C LEU A 791 24.62 -29.11 -4.82
N MET A 792 25.58 -29.79 -4.18
CA MET A 792 26.88 -29.21 -3.83
C MET A 792 27.69 -28.80 -5.07
N GLU A 793 27.64 -29.60 -6.15
CA GLU A 793 28.25 -29.21 -7.43
C GLU A 793 27.64 -27.90 -7.97
N ALA A 794 26.32 -27.74 -7.87
CA ALA A 794 25.63 -26.52 -8.29
C ALA A 794 25.99 -25.31 -7.41
N LEU A 795 26.10 -25.48 -6.09
CA LEU A 795 26.53 -24.42 -5.17
C LEU A 795 27.95 -23.96 -5.45
N LYS A 796 28.87 -24.89 -5.73
CA LYS A 796 30.25 -24.58 -6.10
C LYS A 796 30.32 -23.83 -7.44
N LYS A 797 29.58 -24.29 -8.45
CA LYS A 797 29.57 -23.68 -9.79
C LYS A 797 28.93 -22.31 -9.85
N SER A 798 27.92 -22.06 -9.03
CA SER A 798 27.26 -20.75 -8.91
C SER A 798 28.09 -19.74 -8.11
N GLY A 799 29.10 -20.19 -7.36
CA GLY A 799 29.96 -19.32 -6.55
C GLY A 799 29.36 -18.96 -5.19
N HIS A 800 28.30 -19.65 -4.75
CA HIS A 800 27.55 -19.31 -3.52
C HIS A 800 27.70 -20.32 -2.38
N GLU A 801 28.62 -21.29 -2.50
CA GLU A 801 28.88 -22.34 -1.50
C GLU A 801 29.07 -21.83 -0.06
N THR A 802 29.67 -20.65 0.13
CA THR A 802 29.90 -20.06 1.46
C THR A 802 28.71 -19.28 2.01
N LYS A 803 27.75 -18.89 1.15
CA LYS A 803 26.58 -18.08 1.50
C LYS A 803 25.30 -18.89 1.70
N VAL A 804 25.27 -20.11 1.17
CA VAL A 804 24.09 -20.96 1.15
C VAL A 804 24.27 -22.16 2.08
N LYS A 805 23.21 -22.49 2.82
CA LYS A 805 23.10 -23.69 3.66
C LYS A 805 22.01 -24.60 3.11
N ILE A 806 21.99 -25.85 3.56
CA ILE A 806 21.03 -26.86 3.09
C ILE A 806 19.97 -27.10 4.15
N GLY A 807 18.73 -27.27 3.69
CA GLY A 807 17.63 -27.82 4.47
C GLY A 807 17.05 -29.04 3.76
N THR A 808 16.29 -29.86 4.48
CA THR A 808 15.54 -30.97 3.88
C THR A 808 14.18 -31.11 4.54
N ASP A 809 13.19 -31.48 3.75
CA ASP A 809 11.89 -31.97 4.20
C ASP A 809 11.84 -33.46 3.88
N VAL A 810 11.80 -34.26 4.94
CA VAL A 810 11.84 -35.71 4.82
C VAL A 810 10.45 -36.27 4.60
N ALA A 811 9.42 -35.73 5.25
CA ALA A 811 8.06 -36.27 5.32
C ALA A 811 8.04 -37.77 5.68
N ALA A 812 8.75 -38.16 6.76
CA ALA A 812 9.04 -39.56 7.07
C ALA A 812 7.81 -40.45 7.32
N SER A 813 6.67 -39.85 7.70
CA SER A 813 5.38 -40.53 7.85
C SER A 813 4.94 -41.26 6.56
N GLU A 814 5.31 -40.76 5.38
CA GLU A 814 4.91 -41.34 4.08
C GLU A 814 5.57 -42.70 3.80
N PHE A 815 6.67 -43.00 4.48
CA PHE A 815 7.42 -44.26 4.32
C PHE A 815 7.68 -44.97 5.64
N TYR A 816 6.92 -44.63 6.68
CA TYR A 816 6.92 -45.35 7.95
C TYR A 816 6.03 -46.60 7.85
N LYS A 817 6.59 -47.76 8.21
CA LYS A 817 5.94 -49.06 8.10
C LYS A 817 6.41 -49.98 9.22
N ASP A 818 5.45 -50.54 9.96
CA ASP A 818 5.69 -51.56 10.99
C ASP A 818 6.75 -51.16 12.05
N GLY A 819 6.76 -49.89 12.47
CA GLY A 819 7.71 -49.40 13.47
C GLY A 819 9.07 -48.96 12.92
N LYS A 820 9.26 -49.00 11.60
CA LYS A 820 10.52 -48.71 10.89
C LYS A 820 10.28 -47.85 9.64
N TYR A 821 11.35 -47.41 9.00
CA TYR A 821 11.35 -46.48 7.87
C TYR A 821 11.89 -47.18 6.61
N ASP A 822 11.08 -47.24 5.56
CA ASP A 822 11.42 -47.83 4.26
C ASP A 822 11.90 -46.78 3.26
N LEU A 823 13.21 -46.59 3.16
CA LEU A 823 13.79 -45.62 2.21
C LEU A 823 13.65 -46.03 0.73
N ASP A 824 13.11 -47.21 0.43
CA ASP A 824 12.83 -47.69 -0.92
C ASP A 824 11.32 -47.92 -1.13
N PHE A 825 10.45 -47.24 -0.38
CA PHE A 825 8.99 -47.50 -0.34
C PHE A 825 8.24 -47.44 -1.69
N LYS A 826 8.83 -46.79 -2.69
CA LYS A 826 8.27 -46.73 -4.06
C LYS A 826 8.56 -48.00 -4.86
N ASN A 827 9.51 -48.82 -4.41
CA ASN A 827 9.79 -50.12 -4.97
C ASN A 827 8.78 -51.14 -4.41
N PRO A 828 7.92 -51.75 -5.24
CA PRO A 828 6.96 -52.74 -4.77
C PRO A 828 7.63 -53.98 -4.15
N ASP A 829 8.91 -54.20 -4.45
CA ASP A 829 9.75 -55.29 -3.94
C ASP A 829 10.68 -54.84 -2.80
N SER A 830 10.38 -53.74 -2.10
CA SER A 830 11.16 -53.28 -0.94
C SER A 830 11.23 -54.37 0.14
N ARG A 831 12.40 -54.53 0.77
CA ARG A 831 12.66 -55.64 1.69
C ARG A 831 12.64 -55.14 3.14
N PRO A 832 11.82 -55.75 4.03
CA PRO A 832 11.77 -55.36 5.45
C PRO A 832 13.10 -55.40 6.21
N VAL A 833 14.08 -56.16 5.70
CA VAL A 833 15.44 -56.25 6.28
C VAL A 833 16.22 -54.94 6.11
N ASP A 834 15.89 -54.16 5.09
CA ASP A 834 16.58 -52.91 4.76
C ASP A 834 15.93 -51.69 5.44
N TYR A 835 14.79 -51.89 6.11
CA TYR A 835 14.08 -50.82 6.84
C TYR A 835 14.88 -50.38 8.07
N LYS A 836 14.89 -49.08 8.30
CA LYS A 836 15.66 -48.45 9.39
C LYS A 836 14.79 -48.18 10.61
N THR A 837 15.33 -48.37 11.79
CA THR A 837 14.74 -47.89 13.05
C THR A 837 14.92 -46.37 13.18
N GLY A 838 14.18 -45.72 14.09
CA GLY A 838 14.37 -44.29 14.36
C GLY A 838 15.82 -43.93 14.76
N ALA A 839 16.50 -44.80 15.50
CA ALA A 839 17.92 -44.61 15.84
C ALA A 839 18.85 -44.70 14.62
N GLU A 840 18.60 -45.62 13.69
CA GLU A 840 19.39 -45.74 12.46
C GLU A 840 19.12 -44.58 11.49
N MET A 841 17.90 -44.05 11.48
CA MET A 841 17.54 -42.82 10.76
C MET A 841 18.24 -41.60 11.37
N ALA A 842 18.24 -41.44 12.70
CA ALA A 842 18.98 -40.39 13.39
C ALA A 842 20.48 -40.42 13.04
N ALA A 843 21.09 -41.62 13.05
CA ALA A 843 22.49 -41.80 12.68
C ALA A 843 22.78 -41.42 11.21
N LEU A 844 21.86 -41.73 10.29
CA LEU A 844 21.95 -41.32 8.90
C LEU A 844 21.97 -39.79 8.77
N TYR A 845 21.06 -39.08 9.45
CA TYR A 845 21.01 -37.62 9.40
C TYR A 845 22.24 -36.97 10.04
N GLN A 846 22.73 -37.52 11.16
CA GLN A 846 23.98 -37.06 11.78
C GLN A 846 25.17 -37.17 10.82
N ASN A 847 25.23 -38.24 10.03
CA ASN A 847 26.26 -38.39 9.00
C ASN A 847 26.11 -37.34 7.89
N TRP A 848 24.88 -36.97 7.50
CA TRP A 848 24.67 -35.86 6.57
C TRP A 848 25.13 -34.52 7.13
N PHE A 849 24.84 -34.23 8.40
CA PHE A 849 25.24 -32.98 9.05
C PHE A 849 26.76 -32.86 9.19
N ALA A 850 27.46 -33.99 9.31
CA ALA A 850 28.92 -34.03 9.31
C ALA A 850 29.54 -33.82 7.92
N THR A 851 28.79 -34.10 6.85
CA THR A 851 29.30 -34.11 5.47
C THR A 851 28.88 -32.87 4.66
N TYR A 852 27.66 -32.39 4.88
CA TYR A 852 27.02 -31.32 4.11
C TYR A 852 26.58 -30.17 5.03
N PRO A 853 26.49 -28.92 4.53
CA PRO A 853 26.22 -27.73 5.35
C PRO A 853 24.73 -27.59 5.73
N PHE A 854 24.16 -28.61 6.34
CA PHE A 854 22.78 -28.61 6.83
C PHE A 854 22.61 -27.65 8.02
N VAL A 855 21.47 -26.97 8.04
CA VAL A 855 21.06 -26.12 9.17
C VAL A 855 19.62 -26.37 9.62
N SER A 856 18.82 -27.08 8.81
CA SER A 856 17.43 -27.38 9.11
C SER A 856 17.01 -28.75 8.56
N ILE A 857 16.17 -29.46 9.31
CA ILE A 857 15.52 -30.71 8.90
C ILE A 857 14.06 -30.67 9.34
N GLU A 858 13.16 -30.96 8.40
CA GLU A 858 11.71 -31.00 8.58
C GLU A 858 11.23 -32.45 8.55
N ASP A 859 10.37 -32.78 9.51
CA ASP A 859 9.76 -34.09 9.76
C ASP A 859 10.68 -35.31 9.58
N PRO A 860 11.79 -35.41 10.33
CA PRO A 860 12.74 -36.51 10.23
C PRO A 860 12.16 -37.90 10.57
N PHE A 861 11.03 -37.96 11.27
CA PHE A 861 10.39 -39.18 11.78
C PHE A 861 8.87 -39.12 11.62
N ASP A 862 8.20 -40.27 11.78
CA ASP A 862 6.74 -40.36 11.74
C ASP A 862 6.10 -39.43 12.78
N GLN A 863 4.99 -38.82 12.40
CA GLN A 863 4.24 -37.83 13.19
C GLN A 863 3.83 -38.28 14.61
N ASP A 864 3.87 -39.58 14.94
CA ASP A 864 3.61 -40.10 16.29
C ASP A 864 4.83 -40.80 16.94
N ASP A 865 6.01 -40.81 16.29
CA ASP A 865 7.27 -41.30 16.85
C ASP A 865 7.95 -40.25 17.75
N TRP A 866 7.22 -39.80 18.79
CA TRP A 866 7.67 -38.79 19.75
C TRP A 866 9.02 -39.11 20.39
N ALA A 867 9.31 -40.40 20.62
CA ALA A 867 10.55 -40.85 21.24
C ALA A 867 11.77 -40.59 20.33
N ALA A 868 11.66 -40.92 19.02
CA ALA A 868 12.73 -40.64 18.07
C ALA A 868 12.98 -39.14 17.95
N TYR A 869 11.92 -38.32 17.88
CA TYR A 869 12.02 -36.86 17.89
C TYR A 869 12.78 -36.33 19.11
N SER A 870 12.36 -36.70 20.33
CA SER A 870 12.98 -36.23 21.56
C SER A 870 14.46 -36.59 21.67
N GLU A 871 14.84 -37.84 21.35
CA GLU A 871 16.24 -38.26 21.39
C GLU A 871 17.07 -37.55 20.30
N PHE A 872 16.50 -37.34 19.12
CA PHE A 872 17.20 -36.63 18.04
C PHE A 872 17.38 -35.13 18.34
N ASN A 873 16.36 -34.47 18.90
CA ASN A 873 16.45 -33.06 19.30
C ASN A 873 17.45 -32.86 20.44
N LYS A 874 17.51 -33.80 21.38
CA LYS A 874 18.55 -33.82 22.41
C LYS A 874 19.95 -33.98 21.82
N ALA A 875 20.10 -34.82 20.80
CA ALA A 875 21.40 -35.08 20.17
C ALA A 875 21.90 -33.93 19.27
N CYS A 876 21.02 -33.30 18.48
CA CYS A 876 21.42 -32.38 17.41
C CYS A 876 20.71 -31.03 17.42
N GLY A 877 19.63 -30.86 18.20
CA GLY A 877 18.77 -29.67 18.18
C GLY A 877 19.45 -28.37 18.61
N LYS A 878 20.60 -28.46 19.29
CA LYS A 878 21.42 -27.28 19.58
C LYS A 878 21.92 -26.63 18.30
N ASP A 879 22.43 -27.42 17.36
CA ASP A 879 23.13 -26.94 16.17
C ASP A 879 22.23 -26.95 14.93
N ILE A 880 21.25 -27.86 14.89
CA ILE A 880 20.32 -28.05 13.77
C ILE A 880 18.90 -27.63 14.16
N GLN A 881 18.23 -26.91 13.27
CA GLN A 881 16.81 -26.65 13.39
C GLN A 881 16.02 -27.93 13.05
N ILE A 882 15.17 -28.38 13.98
CA ILE A 882 14.29 -29.53 13.80
C ILE A 882 12.87 -28.97 13.73
N VAL A 883 12.31 -28.99 12.52
CA VAL A 883 11.01 -28.42 12.20
C VAL A 883 9.97 -29.53 12.27
N GLY A 884 8.89 -29.30 13.02
CA GLY A 884 7.71 -30.16 12.98
C GLY A 884 6.62 -29.56 12.09
N ASP A 885 6.26 -30.26 11.01
CA ASP A 885 5.11 -29.98 10.15
C ASP A 885 3.99 -30.98 10.43
N ASP A 886 4.09 -32.23 9.98
CA ASP A 886 3.16 -33.32 10.29
C ASP A 886 3.13 -33.64 11.78
N LEU A 887 4.26 -33.47 12.48
CA LEU A 887 4.33 -33.62 13.93
C LEU A 887 3.43 -32.62 14.65
N LEU A 888 3.35 -31.37 14.18
CA LEU A 888 2.71 -30.26 14.92
C LEU A 888 1.40 -29.79 14.31
N VAL A 889 1.26 -29.88 13.00
CA VAL A 889 0.14 -29.43 12.17
C VAL A 889 -0.36 -28.02 12.50
N THR A 890 0.57 -27.13 12.89
CA THR A 890 0.26 -25.78 13.42
C THR A 890 -0.72 -25.79 14.61
N ASN A 891 -0.90 -26.93 15.28
CA ASN A 891 -1.87 -27.13 16.36
C ASN A 891 -1.25 -26.83 17.72
N THR A 892 -1.87 -25.91 18.47
CA THR A 892 -1.36 -25.45 19.77
C THR A 892 -1.21 -26.56 20.82
N LYS A 893 -2.10 -27.56 20.86
CA LYS A 893 -1.97 -28.68 21.81
C LYS A 893 -0.84 -29.65 21.44
N ARG A 894 -0.59 -29.85 20.15
CA ARG A 894 0.55 -30.67 19.70
C ARG A 894 1.86 -29.93 19.94
N ILE A 895 1.88 -28.59 19.78
CA ILE A 895 3.02 -27.74 20.18
C ILE A 895 3.27 -27.87 21.69
N GLU A 896 2.24 -27.79 22.54
CA GLU A 896 2.37 -28.02 23.98
C GLU A 896 2.98 -29.40 24.29
N LYS A 897 2.46 -30.46 23.66
CA LYS A 897 2.99 -31.80 23.84
C LYS A 897 4.47 -31.91 23.40
N ALA A 898 4.81 -31.30 22.27
CA ALA A 898 6.16 -31.30 21.73
C ALA A 898 7.14 -30.52 22.62
N LEU A 899 6.69 -29.42 23.25
CA LEU A 899 7.43 -28.69 24.28
C LEU A 899 7.67 -29.57 25.52
N ASP A 900 6.64 -30.26 26.01
CA ASP A 900 6.71 -31.10 27.21
C ASP A 900 7.73 -32.23 27.06
N VAL A 901 7.78 -32.86 25.89
CA VAL A 901 8.70 -33.99 25.62
C VAL A 901 10.00 -33.56 24.95
N GLY A 902 10.15 -32.28 24.61
CA GLY A 902 11.32 -31.75 23.90
C GLY A 902 11.53 -32.34 22.51
N ALA A 903 10.45 -32.54 21.73
CA ALA A 903 10.48 -33.24 20.44
C ALA A 903 11.18 -32.47 19.31
N CYS A 904 11.03 -31.15 19.25
CA CYS A 904 11.58 -30.31 18.18
C CYS A 904 11.92 -28.90 18.72
N ASN A 905 12.39 -28.02 17.83
CA ASN A 905 12.78 -26.65 18.20
C ASN A 905 12.33 -25.58 17.20
N ALA A 906 11.52 -25.95 16.21
CA ALA A 906 10.93 -25.02 15.27
C ALA A 906 9.54 -25.49 14.81
N LEU A 907 8.67 -24.52 14.57
CA LEU A 907 7.33 -24.71 14.02
C LEU A 907 7.35 -24.43 12.52
N LEU A 908 6.82 -25.36 11.71
CA LEU A 908 6.34 -25.00 10.37
C LEU A 908 4.91 -24.46 10.50
N LEU A 909 4.72 -23.18 10.16
CA LEU A 909 3.41 -22.54 10.24
C LEU A 909 2.73 -22.55 8.88
N LYS A 910 1.64 -23.31 8.78
CA LYS A 910 0.75 -23.35 7.61
C LYS A 910 -0.65 -22.94 8.05
N VAL A 911 -1.12 -21.78 7.57
CA VAL A 911 -2.39 -21.20 8.03
C VAL A 911 -3.59 -22.12 7.79
N ASN A 912 -3.61 -22.88 6.70
CA ASN A 912 -4.70 -23.81 6.37
C ASN A 912 -4.73 -25.07 7.25
N GLN A 913 -3.62 -25.37 7.93
CA GLN A 913 -3.46 -26.50 8.84
C GLN A 913 -4.21 -26.26 10.17
N ILE A 914 -4.28 -25.00 10.59
CA ILE A 914 -5.00 -24.57 11.80
C ILE A 914 -6.35 -23.92 11.50
N GLY A 915 -6.50 -23.22 10.37
CA GLY A 915 -7.78 -22.78 9.82
C GLY A 915 -8.27 -21.37 10.21
N SER A 916 -7.52 -20.60 11.00
CA SER A 916 -7.80 -19.17 11.26
C SER A 916 -6.52 -18.37 11.51
N ILE A 917 -6.55 -17.06 11.25
CA ILE A 917 -5.41 -16.17 11.45
C ILE A 917 -5.10 -15.97 12.94
N THR A 918 -6.13 -15.87 13.79
CA THR A 918 -5.93 -15.76 15.25
C THR A 918 -5.20 -16.98 15.81
N GLU A 919 -5.64 -18.20 15.49
CA GLU A 919 -4.97 -19.42 15.98
C GLU A 919 -3.56 -19.58 15.40
N ALA A 920 -3.33 -19.15 14.14
CA ALA A 920 -2.00 -19.16 13.55
C ALA A 920 -1.03 -18.18 14.27
N ILE A 921 -1.50 -16.98 14.61
CA ILE A 921 -0.73 -16.01 15.40
C ILE A 921 -0.40 -16.58 16.79
N ASP A 922 -1.37 -17.24 17.43
CA ASP A 922 -1.18 -17.83 18.76
C ASP A 922 -0.15 -18.96 18.74
N ALA A 923 -0.19 -19.84 17.72
CA ALA A 923 0.81 -20.88 17.51
C ALA A 923 2.21 -20.30 17.32
N ALA A 924 2.37 -19.31 16.43
CA ALA A 924 3.65 -18.63 16.20
C ALA A 924 4.21 -18.00 17.49
N ASN A 925 3.36 -17.28 18.23
CA ASN A 925 3.74 -16.62 19.45
C ASN A 925 4.08 -17.62 20.56
N MET A 926 3.36 -18.74 20.67
CA MET A 926 3.67 -19.81 21.61
C MET A 926 5.06 -20.40 21.34
N SER A 927 5.37 -20.72 20.08
CA SER A 927 6.69 -21.24 19.70
C SER A 927 7.80 -20.23 19.99
N MET A 928 7.67 -18.98 19.53
CA MET A 928 8.70 -17.95 19.76
C MET A 928 8.95 -17.66 21.24
N ARG A 929 7.90 -17.60 22.07
CA ARG A 929 8.07 -17.38 23.52
C ARG A 929 8.83 -18.51 24.21
N ASN A 930 8.78 -19.72 23.66
CA ASN A 930 9.55 -20.87 24.12
C ASN A 930 10.91 -21.01 23.41
N GLY A 931 11.35 -19.97 22.70
CA GLY A 931 12.65 -19.92 22.04
C GLY A 931 12.74 -20.73 20.74
N TRP A 932 11.61 -21.17 20.17
CA TRP A 932 11.59 -21.92 18.92
C TRP A 932 11.59 -21.02 17.70
N GLY A 933 12.27 -21.47 16.65
CA GLY A 933 12.15 -20.89 15.31
C GLY A 933 10.74 -21.06 14.77
N VAL A 934 10.33 -20.17 13.87
CA VAL A 934 9.07 -20.29 13.14
C VAL A 934 9.35 -20.08 11.66
N MET A 935 8.91 -21.04 10.85
CA MET A 935 9.04 -21.03 9.40
C MET A 935 7.64 -20.99 8.79
N VAL A 936 7.26 -19.86 8.20
CA VAL A 936 5.96 -19.72 7.52
C VAL A 936 6.04 -20.45 6.19
N SER A 937 5.06 -21.30 5.89
CA SER A 937 5.13 -22.19 4.73
C SER A 937 3.87 -22.16 3.87
N HIS A 938 4.08 -22.46 2.60
CA HIS A 938 3.06 -22.63 1.56
C HIS A 938 2.43 -24.03 1.60
N ARG A 939 1.51 -24.32 0.64
CA ARG A 939 1.07 -25.70 0.36
C ARG A 939 1.31 -26.11 -1.09
N SER A 940 1.38 -27.41 -1.35
CA SER A 940 1.58 -27.95 -2.70
C SER A 940 0.49 -27.51 -3.70
N GLY A 941 -0.75 -27.33 -3.27
CA GLY A 941 -1.84 -26.70 -4.04
C GLY A 941 -2.05 -25.24 -3.66
N GLU A 942 -1.27 -24.34 -4.24
CA GLU A 942 -1.25 -22.94 -3.85
C GLU A 942 -2.05 -22.04 -4.79
N THR A 943 -2.41 -20.84 -4.33
CA THR A 943 -3.07 -19.82 -5.15
C THR A 943 -2.12 -18.64 -5.41
N GLU A 944 -2.49 -17.69 -6.26
CA GLU A 944 -1.69 -16.46 -6.41
C GLU A 944 -1.84 -15.48 -5.22
N ASP A 945 -2.65 -15.80 -4.21
CA ASP A 945 -2.80 -14.98 -3.02
C ASP A 945 -1.48 -14.89 -2.24
N SER A 946 -0.92 -13.69 -2.09
CA SER A 946 0.38 -13.48 -1.47
C SER A 946 0.34 -13.36 0.05
N PHE A 947 -0.79 -13.65 0.72
CA PHE A 947 -1.00 -13.36 2.15
C PHE A 947 0.15 -13.80 3.07
N ILE A 948 0.72 -14.99 2.85
CA ILE A 948 1.79 -15.50 3.72
C ILE A 948 3.08 -14.67 3.67
N ALA A 949 3.30 -13.89 2.61
CA ALA A 949 4.39 -12.92 2.51
C ALA A 949 4.22 -11.73 3.48
N ASP A 950 2.99 -11.26 3.67
CA ASP A 950 2.70 -10.24 4.69
C ASP A 950 2.70 -10.86 6.10
N LEU A 951 2.23 -12.10 6.22
CA LEU A 951 2.20 -12.84 7.50
C LEU A 951 3.59 -13.07 8.07
N VAL A 952 4.55 -13.54 7.26
CA VAL A 952 5.94 -13.81 7.69
C VAL A 952 6.61 -12.53 8.21
N VAL A 953 6.39 -11.39 7.55
CA VAL A 953 6.95 -10.10 7.96
C VAL A 953 6.24 -9.58 9.21
N GLY A 954 4.90 -9.68 9.26
CA GLY A 954 4.10 -9.20 10.39
C GLY A 954 4.35 -9.98 11.68
N LEU A 955 4.43 -11.31 11.59
CA LEU A 955 4.83 -12.17 12.71
C LEU A 955 6.30 -11.98 13.11
N ARG A 956 7.11 -11.43 12.19
CA ARG A 956 8.57 -11.31 12.30
C ARG A 956 9.21 -12.68 12.50
N THR A 957 8.83 -13.64 11.66
CA THR A 957 9.46 -14.97 11.66
C THR A 957 10.77 -14.91 10.89
N GLY A 958 11.68 -15.84 11.16
CA GLY A 958 13.01 -15.82 10.56
C GLY A 958 13.07 -16.43 9.16
N GLU A 959 12.06 -17.20 8.75
CA GLU A 959 12.11 -18.03 7.55
C GLU A 959 10.76 -18.10 6.83
N ILE A 960 10.84 -18.31 5.51
CA ILE A 960 9.70 -18.64 4.66
C ILE A 960 10.04 -19.81 3.72
N LYS A 961 9.21 -20.85 3.71
CA LYS A 961 9.26 -21.94 2.72
C LYS A 961 8.17 -21.69 1.68
N THR A 962 8.53 -21.26 0.47
CA THR A 962 7.56 -20.96 -0.61
C THR A 962 7.98 -21.50 -1.99
N GLY A 963 8.69 -22.64 -2.01
CA GLY A 963 8.96 -23.42 -3.21
C GLY A 963 10.13 -22.91 -4.07
N ALA A 964 10.24 -23.39 -5.30
CA ALA A 964 11.24 -22.89 -6.26
C ALA A 964 10.82 -21.56 -6.90
N PRO A 965 11.76 -20.69 -7.33
CA PRO A 965 11.45 -19.43 -8.00
C PRO A 965 11.09 -19.63 -9.49
N CYS A 966 10.18 -20.56 -9.81
CA CYS A 966 9.87 -20.95 -11.19
C CYS A 966 8.38 -21.03 -11.55
N ARG A 967 7.47 -20.88 -10.57
CA ARG A 967 6.00 -20.90 -10.79
C ARG A 967 5.32 -19.64 -10.26
N SER A 968 4.29 -19.17 -10.95
CA SER A 968 3.63 -17.87 -10.69
C SER A 968 3.10 -17.73 -9.28
N GLU A 969 2.45 -18.77 -8.75
CA GLU A 969 1.86 -18.79 -7.41
C GLU A 969 2.90 -18.67 -6.30
N ARG A 970 4.12 -19.17 -6.54
CA ARG A 970 5.29 -19.06 -5.64
C ARG A 970 5.92 -17.68 -5.77
N LEU A 971 6.17 -17.26 -7.01
CA LEU A 971 6.73 -15.95 -7.33
C LEU A 971 5.85 -14.80 -6.82
N ALA A 972 4.53 -14.98 -6.74
CA ALA A 972 3.62 -13.99 -6.14
C ALA A 972 4.01 -13.63 -4.70
N LYS A 973 4.42 -14.62 -3.88
CA LYS A 973 4.89 -14.39 -2.50
C LYS A 973 6.27 -13.76 -2.48
N TYR A 974 7.21 -14.29 -3.27
CA TYR A 974 8.56 -13.73 -3.38
C TYR A 974 8.55 -12.26 -3.83
N ASN A 975 7.76 -11.93 -4.84
CA ASN A 975 7.61 -10.57 -5.35
C ASN A 975 6.88 -9.65 -4.36
N GLN A 976 5.97 -10.18 -3.53
CA GLN A 976 5.40 -9.40 -2.43
C GLN A 976 6.46 -9.09 -1.36
N LEU A 977 7.33 -10.04 -1.00
CA LEU A 977 8.42 -9.79 -0.06
C LEU A 977 9.44 -8.78 -0.59
N LEU A 978 9.76 -8.78 -1.89
CA LEU A 978 10.61 -7.76 -2.51
C LEU A 978 9.98 -6.35 -2.40
N ARG A 979 8.67 -6.23 -2.63
CA ARG A 979 7.94 -4.97 -2.47
C ARG A 979 7.91 -4.49 -1.02
N ILE A 980 7.70 -5.41 -0.06
CA ILE A 980 7.73 -5.09 1.37
C ILE A 980 9.14 -4.63 1.80
N GLU A 981 10.20 -5.29 1.33
CA GLU A 981 11.58 -4.87 1.62
C GLU A 981 11.87 -3.45 1.08
N GLU A 982 11.44 -3.16 -0.15
CA GLU A 982 11.56 -1.83 -0.76
C GLU A 982 10.79 -0.76 0.03
N GLU A 983 9.54 -1.05 0.42
CA GLU A 983 8.70 -0.14 1.22
C GLU A 983 9.31 0.15 2.60
N LEU A 984 9.87 -0.87 3.26
CA LEU A 984 10.42 -0.75 4.60
C LEU A 984 11.79 -0.07 4.63
N GLY A 985 12.62 -0.25 3.60
CA GLY A 985 13.97 0.31 3.52
C GLY A 985 14.77 0.03 4.79
N SER A 986 15.23 1.07 5.48
CA SER A 986 16.02 0.93 6.72
C SER A 986 15.23 0.43 7.94
N LYS A 987 13.92 0.21 7.83
CA LYS A 987 13.06 -0.30 8.93
C LYS A 987 13.06 -1.82 9.02
N CYS A 988 13.65 -2.53 8.06
CA CYS A 988 13.81 -3.98 8.11
C CYS A 988 15.27 -4.41 8.14
N SER A 989 15.53 -5.56 8.75
CA SER A 989 16.78 -6.31 8.63
C SER A 989 16.52 -7.66 7.98
N TYR A 990 17.51 -8.23 7.29
CA TYR A 990 17.43 -9.62 6.85
C TYR A 990 17.78 -10.58 7.99
N ALA A 991 17.02 -11.66 8.15
CA ALA A 991 17.21 -12.64 9.21
C ALA A 991 18.61 -13.31 9.15
N GLY A 992 19.08 -13.63 7.94
CA GLY A 992 20.42 -14.18 7.69
C GLY A 992 20.74 -15.38 8.57
N SER A 993 21.92 -15.39 9.19
CA SER A 993 22.36 -16.46 10.10
C SER A 993 21.54 -16.57 11.39
N ASN A 994 20.74 -15.55 11.73
CA ASN A 994 19.94 -15.52 12.96
C ASN A 994 18.52 -16.08 12.78
N PHE A 995 18.21 -16.63 11.61
CA PHE A 995 16.87 -17.09 11.23
C PHE A 995 16.16 -17.94 12.31
N ARG A 996 16.90 -18.80 13.03
CA ARG A 996 16.36 -19.67 14.09
C ARG A 996 15.79 -18.94 15.31
N THR A 997 16.23 -17.71 15.56
CA THR A 997 15.95 -16.98 16.82
C THR A 997 15.20 -15.66 16.60
N VAL A 998 14.76 -15.37 15.37
CA VAL A 998 14.00 -14.17 15.07
C VAL A 998 12.65 -14.22 15.79
N GLY A 999 12.36 -13.16 16.56
CA GLY A 999 11.10 -13.06 17.31
C GLY A 999 11.12 -13.79 18.66
N CYS A 1000 12.16 -14.58 18.95
CA CYS A 1000 12.37 -15.22 20.24
C CYS A 1000 12.88 -14.19 21.27
N PRO A 1001 12.50 -14.32 22.56
CA PRO A 1001 13.12 -13.56 23.64
C PRO A 1001 14.65 -13.76 23.62
N LYS A 1002 15.40 -12.66 23.65
CA LYS A 1002 16.85 -12.74 23.84
C LYS A 1002 17.11 -13.26 25.25
N LYS A 1003 17.76 -14.42 25.36
CA LYS A 1003 18.32 -14.91 26.63
C LYS A 1003 19.23 -13.80 27.20
N GLY A 1004 18.90 -13.22 28.35
CA GLY A 1004 19.74 -12.24 29.06
C GLY A 1004 19.38 -10.74 28.96
N MET A 1005 18.23 -10.33 28.40
CA MET A 1005 17.74 -8.94 28.55
C MET A 1005 16.87 -8.80 29.82
N PHE A 1006 17.42 -9.08 30.99
CA PHE A 1006 16.71 -8.83 32.24
C PHE A 1006 16.72 -7.33 32.55
N ARG A 1007 15.60 -6.78 33.02
CA ARG A 1007 15.56 -5.47 33.68
C ARG A 1007 16.11 -5.67 35.09
N LYS A 1008 16.80 -4.67 35.64
CA LYS A 1008 17.34 -4.78 37.01
C LYS A 1008 16.18 -5.07 37.98
N PRO A 1009 16.20 -6.23 38.68
CA PRO A 1009 15.06 -6.64 39.47
C PRO A 1009 14.80 -5.71 40.66
N VAL A 1010 13.55 -5.65 41.10
CA VAL A 1010 13.15 -5.01 42.37
C VAL A 1010 12.57 -6.06 43.30
N VAL A 1011 13.03 -6.08 44.54
CA VAL A 1011 12.46 -6.95 45.59
C VAL A 1011 11.92 -6.08 46.73
N GLY A 1012 10.59 -5.99 46.79
CA GLY A 1012 9.84 -5.26 47.80
C GLY A 1012 9.37 -6.17 48.93
N GLY A 1013 9.44 -5.72 50.19
CA GLY A 1013 8.88 -6.43 51.34
C GLY A 1013 7.73 -5.64 51.98
N ASN A 1014 6.48 -6.10 51.83
CA ASN A 1014 5.31 -5.46 52.43
C ASN A 1014 4.96 -6.12 53.77
N TRP A 1015 5.23 -5.43 54.89
CA TRP A 1015 5.08 -6.00 56.25
C TRP A 1015 3.66 -5.84 56.81
N LYS A 1016 2.76 -5.17 56.07
CA LYS A 1016 1.38 -4.90 56.46
C LYS A 1016 1.29 -4.32 57.88
N SER A 1017 0.20 -4.57 58.60
CA SER A 1017 0.06 -4.21 60.02
C SER A 1017 0.55 -5.34 60.95
N THR A 1018 1.75 -5.87 60.70
CA THR A 1018 2.31 -6.97 61.51
C THR A 1018 3.59 -6.58 62.26
N GLY A 1019 3.79 -7.21 63.42
CA GLY A 1019 4.99 -7.05 64.23
C GLY A 1019 4.84 -6.10 65.42
N THR A 1020 5.81 -6.18 66.33
CA THR A 1020 6.05 -5.20 67.41
C THR A 1020 7.38 -4.49 67.11
N LEU A 1021 7.67 -3.38 67.81
CA LEU A 1021 8.96 -2.69 67.65
C LEU A 1021 10.16 -3.64 67.89
N ALA A 1022 10.06 -4.55 68.85
CA ALA A 1022 11.10 -5.57 69.10
C ALA A 1022 11.30 -6.53 67.92
N LYS A 1023 10.21 -7.01 67.29
CA LYS A 1023 10.30 -7.87 66.10
C LYS A 1023 10.84 -7.11 64.87
N LEU A 1024 10.49 -5.83 64.75
CA LEU A 1024 11.05 -4.95 63.73
C LEU A 1024 12.58 -4.84 63.88
N GLU A 1025 13.07 -4.58 65.10
CA GLU A 1025 14.50 -4.49 65.39
C GLU A 1025 15.26 -5.81 65.13
N GLU A 1026 14.66 -6.96 65.44
CA GLU A 1026 15.20 -8.29 65.14
C GLU A 1026 15.39 -8.51 63.63
N LEU A 1027 14.34 -8.22 62.83
CA LEU A 1027 14.39 -8.33 61.38
C LEU A 1027 15.42 -7.37 60.77
N LEU A 1028 15.45 -6.12 61.24
CA LEU A 1028 16.40 -5.11 60.78
C LEU A 1028 17.86 -5.46 61.09
N THR A 1029 18.10 -6.21 62.18
CA THR A 1029 19.45 -6.74 62.49
C THR A 1029 19.89 -7.77 61.46
N THR A 1030 18.96 -8.59 60.96
CA THR A 1030 19.23 -9.56 59.88
C THR A 1030 19.64 -8.83 58.58
N PHE A 1031 19.01 -7.69 58.28
CA PHE A 1031 19.35 -6.89 57.10
C PHE A 1031 20.66 -6.10 57.23
N LYS A 1032 21.09 -5.73 58.44
CA LYS A 1032 22.40 -5.08 58.64
C LYS A 1032 23.58 -5.95 58.21
N GLY A 1033 23.43 -7.28 58.25
CA GLY A 1033 24.44 -8.25 57.81
C GLY A 1033 24.28 -8.74 56.37
N PHE A 1034 23.18 -8.38 55.70
CA PHE A 1034 22.85 -8.84 54.35
C PHE A 1034 22.91 -7.66 53.37
N GLY A 1035 23.88 -7.68 52.46
CA GLY A 1035 24.15 -6.57 51.54
C GLY A 1035 23.80 -6.90 50.09
N PRO A 1036 22.54 -6.75 49.65
CA PRO A 1036 22.21 -6.82 48.22
C PRO A 1036 23.07 -5.83 47.43
N ASP A 1037 23.52 -6.23 46.24
CA ASP A 1037 24.28 -5.34 45.37
C ASP A 1037 23.32 -4.43 44.59
N PRO A 1038 23.33 -3.10 44.83
CA PRO A 1038 22.44 -2.18 44.15
C PRO A 1038 22.67 -2.11 42.62
N LYS A 1039 23.77 -2.67 42.10
CA LYS A 1039 23.97 -2.85 40.66
C LYS A 1039 23.12 -3.97 40.06
N HIS A 1040 22.71 -4.92 40.89
CA HIS A 1040 22.04 -6.15 40.45
C HIS A 1040 20.61 -6.29 40.98
N VAL A 1041 20.23 -5.62 42.07
CA VAL A 1041 18.85 -5.64 42.60
C VAL A 1041 18.54 -4.36 43.39
N ASP A 1042 17.37 -3.76 43.17
CA ASP A 1042 16.81 -2.74 44.08
C ASP A 1042 16.03 -3.44 45.18
N THR A 1043 16.33 -3.14 46.45
CA THR A 1043 15.63 -3.75 47.59
C THR A 1043 14.93 -2.67 48.42
N VAL A 1044 13.64 -2.85 48.70
CA VAL A 1044 12.84 -1.90 49.50
C VAL A 1044 11.94 -2.63 50.49
N ILE A 1045 11.75 -2.08 51.69
CA ILE A 1045 10.79 -2.58 52.68
C ILE A 1045 9.73 -1.51 53.02
N PHE A 1046 8.50 -1.96 53.23
CA PHE A 1046 7.34 -1.15 53.58
C PHE A 1046 6.81 -1.57 54.97
N PRO A 1047 7.41 -1.05 56.08
CA PRO A 1047 6.95 -1.32 57.44
C PRO A 1047 5.62 -0.60 57.75
N PRO A 1048 4.90 -1.00 58.83
CA PRO A 1048 3.74 -0.26 59.32
C PRO A 1048 4.12 1.22 59.58
N THR A 1049 3.21 2.16 59.28
CA THR A 1049 3.48 3.62 59.38
C THR A 1049 4.09 4.04 60.73
N LEU A 1050 3.61 3.48 61.85
CA LEU A 1050 4.11 3.77 63.20
C LEU A 1050 5.56 3.30 63.45
N HIS A 1051 6.09 2.44 62.59
CA HIS A 1051 7.40 1.84 62.71
C HIS A 1051 8.40 2.35 61.66
N VAL A 1052 7.96 3.18 60.71
CA VAL A 1052 8.81 3.75 59.66
C VAL A 1052 9.97 4.55 60.25
N ALA A 1053 9.73 5.45 61.20
CA ALA A 1053 10.79 6.25 61.81
C ALA A 1053 11.83 5.39 62.55
N ALA A 1054 11.39 4.30 63.20
CA ALA A 1054 12.28 3.35 63.86
C ALA A 1054 13.12 2.56 62.83
N ALA A 1055 12.51 2.13 61.73
CA ALA A 1055 13.21 1.47 60.63
C ALA A 1055 14.24 2.40 59.97
N VAL A 1056 13.89 3.67 59.73
CA VAL A 1056 14.80 4.69 59.20
C VAL A 1056 15.99 4.86 60.13
N LYS A 1057 15.74 5.03 61.44
CA LYS A 1057 16.82 5.15 62.43
C LYS A 1057 17.70 3.90 62.48
N ALA A 1058 17.12 2.71 62.41
CA ALA A 1058 17.86 1.46 62.47
C ALA A 1058 18.75 1.25 61.23
N LEU A 1059 18.36 1.72 60.05
CA LEU A 1059 19.11 1.62 58.79
C LEU A 1059 19.88 2.91 58.42
N GLN A 1060 19.97 3.90 59.34
CA GLN A 1060 20.79 5.10 59.16
C GLN A 1060 22.26 4.73 58.91
N GLY A 1061 22.79 5.13 57.75
CA GLY A 1061 24.14 4.77 57.29
C GLY A 1061 24.25 4.37 55.81
N GLY A 1062 23.12 4.29 55.08
CA GLY A 1062 23.13 4.06 53.63
C GLY A 1062 23.32 2.60 53.22
N GLY A 1063 22.70 1.67 53.97
CA GLY A 1063 22.64 0.27 53.57
C GLY A 1063 21.86 0.07 52.25
N PRO A 1064 22.05 -1.06 51.56
CA PRO A 1064 21.47 -1.32 50.23
C PRO A 1064 19.96 -1.64 50.23
N VAL A 1065 19.28 -1.54 51.39
CA VAL A 1065 17.84 -1.73 51.53
C VAL A 1065 17.19 -0.37 51.83
N GLU A 1066 16.34 0.09 50.91
CA GLU A 1066 15.59 1.34 51.06
C GLU A 1066 14.28 1.13 51.84
N ILE A 1067 13.70 2.23 52.35
CA ILE A 1067 12.45 2.21 53.13
C ILE A 1067 11.39 3.01 52.39
N GLY A 1068 10.17 2.49 52.35
CA GLY A 1068 8.99 3.18 51.85
C GLY A 1068 7.82 3.17 52.82
N VAL A 1069 6.75 3.86 52.44
CA VAL A 1069 5.47 3.86 53.17
C VAL A 1069 4.40 3.04 52.45
N GLN A 1070 3.52 2.40 53.23
CA GLN A 1070 2.51 1.47 52.71
C GLN A 1070 1.33 2.15 51.99
N ASN A 1071 1.10 3.44 52.25
CA ASN A 1071 0.02 4.22 51.66
C ASN A 1071 0.25 5.73 51.87
N ILE A 1072 -0.37 6.54 51.00
CA ILE A 1072 -0.50 8.00 51.16
C ILE A 1072 -1.94 8.45 50.93
N CYS A 1073 -2.30 9.62 51.41
CA CYS A 1073 -3.63 10.23 51.28
C CYS A 1073 -3.82 10.89 49.90
N THR A 1074 -5.07 11.02 49.44
CA THR A 1074 -5.43 11.84 48.26
C THR A 1074 -5.39 13.35 48.53
N LYS A 1075 -5.22 13.77 49.79
CA LYS A 1075 -5.22 15.17 50.23
C LYS A 1075 -3.81 15.61 50.65
N ASP A 1076 -3.48 16.89 50.46
CA ASP A 1076 -2.14 17.43 50.78
C ASP A 1076 -1.85 17.56 52.28
N GLY A 1077 -2.89 17.45 53.12
CA GLY A 1077 -2.84 17.59 54.57
C GLY A 1077 -4.18 18.13 55.09
N GLY A 1078 -4.47 17.99 56.39
CA GLY A 1078 -5.72 18.49 56.99
C GLY A 1078 -6.33 17.54 58.04
N ALA A 1079 -7.61 17.72 58.33
CA ALA A 1079 -8.37 16.93 59.32
C ALA A 1079 -8.72 15.50 58.80
N PHE A 1080 -7.69 14.73 58.42
CA PHE A 1080 -7.79 13.37 57.88
C PHE A 1080 -7.14 12.38 58.85
N THR A 1081 -7.87 12.06 59.93
CA THR A 1081 -7.37 11.24 61.04
C THR A 1081 -6.84 9.89 60.56
N GLY A 1082 -5.56 9.61 60.85
CA GLY A 1082 -4.90 8.33 60.56
C GLY A 1082 -4.30 8.21 59.15
N GLU A 1083 -4.47 9.21 58.28
CA GLU A 1083 -3.91 9.20 56.92
C GLU A 1083 -2.51 9.84 56.86
N VAL A 1084 -1.72 9.42 55.87
CA VAL A 1084 -0.32 9.87 55.67
C VAL A 1084 -0.26 10.82 54.49
N SER A 1085 0.06 12.10 54.72
CA SER A 1085 0.27 13.05 53.62
C SER A 1085 1.63 12.87 52.96
N VAL A 1086 1.78 13.29 51.70
CA VAL A 1086 3.08 13.22 51.01
C VAL A 1086 4.13 14.11 51.70
N ALA A 1087 3.72 15.21 52.34
CA ALA A 1087 4.63 16.04 53.14
C ALA A 1087 5.23 15.29 54.34
N MET A 1088 4.44 14.45 55.02
CA MET A 1088 4.94 13.61 56.12
C MET A 1088 5.94 12.55 55.66
N VAL A 1089 5.81 12.06 54.42
CA VAL A 1089 6.77 11.13 53.81
C VAL A 1089 8.10 11.84 53.52
N ASP A 1090 8.02 13.09 53.06
CA ASP A 1090 9.17 13.96 52.76
C ASP A 1090 9.96 14.36 54.02
N ASP A 1091 9.28 14.58 55.16
CA ASP A 1091 9.94 14.84 56.47
C ASP A 1091 10.93 13.73 56.85
N LEU A 1092 10.64 12.47 56.47
CA LEU A 1092 11.49 11.31 56.69
C LEU A 1092 12.47 11.02 55.54
N LYS A 1093 12.46 11.85 54.48
CA LYS A 1093 13.30 11.74 53.27
C LYS A 1093 13.21 10.38 52.59
N LEU A 1094 12.03 9.77 52.62
CA LEU A 1094 11.80 8.47 52.01
C LEU A 1094 11.69 8.62 50.50
N LYS A 1095 12.06 7.56 49.78
CA LYS A 1095 12.03 7.55 48.30
C LYS A 1095 10.90 6.71 47.72
N TRP A 1096 10.24 5.88 48.51
CA TRP A 1096 9.29 4.88 48.02
C TRP A 1096 7.91 5.00 48.67
N VAL A 1097 6.88 4.77 47.87
CA VAL A 1097 5.51 4.62 48.33
C VAL A 1097 4.83 3.48 47.57
N MET A 1098 4.02 2.71 48.30
CA MET A 1098 3.12 1.73 47.72
C MET A 1098 1.72 2.33 47.56
N VAL A 1099 1.06 2.07 46.43
CA VAL A 1099 -0.27 2.58 46.09
C VAL A 1099 -1.12 1.45 45.51
N GLY A 1100 -2.40 1.40 45.88
CA GLY A 1100 -3.36 0.48 45.25
C GLY A 1100 -3.31 -0.98 45.72
N HIS A 1101 -2.69 -1.26 46.87
CA HIS A 1101 -2.66 -2.62 47.43
C HIS A 1101 -4.09 -3.19 47.64
N SER A 1102 -4.25 -4.49 47.42
CA SER A 1102 -5.57 -5.15 47.36
C SER A 1102 -6.45 -4.93 48.59
N GLU A 1103 -5.88 -4.94 49.80
CA GLU A 1103 -6.62 -4.68 51.05
C GLU A 1103 -7.14 -3.24 51.16
N ARG A 1104 -6.46 -2.24 50.58
CA ARG A 1104 -6.96 -0.86 50.53
C ARG A 1104 -8.21 -0.75 49.67
N ARG A 1105 -8.23 -1.49 48.56
CA ARG A 1105 -9.38 -1.56 47.66
C ARG A 1105 -10.54 -2.33 48.29
N SER A 1106 -10.28 -3.52 48.83
CA SER A 1106 -11.32 -4.43 49.31
C SER A 1106 -11.86 -4.11 50.71
N LEU A 1107 -11.01 -3.65 51.64
CA LEU A 1107 -11.41 -3.40 53.04
C LEU A 1107 -11.72 -1.92 53.31
N TYR A 1108 -11.07 -1.01 52.60
CA TYR A 1108 -11.16 0.43 52.84
C TYR A 1108 -11.79 1.21 51.68
N GLY A 1109 -12.23 0.52 50.62
CA GLY A 1109 -13.03 1.09 49.54
C GLY A 1109 -12.26 2.01 48.58
N GLU A 1110 -10.93 1.88 48.51
CA GLU A 1110 -10.11 2.73 47.65
C GLU A 1110 -10.36 2.45 46.16
N THR A 1111 -10.73 3.49 45.41
CA THR A 1111 -11.08 3.39 43.98
C THR A 1111 -9.86 3.46 43.06
N ASP A 1112 -10.04 3.12 41.78
CA ASP A 1112 -9.00 3.29 40.77
C ASP A 1112 -8.63 4.78 40.59
N GLU A 1113 -9.61 5.67 40.71
CA GLU A 1113 -9.43 7.12 40.66
C GLU A 1113 -8.65 7.64 41.87
N ASP A 1114 -8.94 7.14 43.08
CA ASP A 1114 -8.17 7.49 44.29
C ASP A 1114 -6.70 7.08 44.13
N CYS A 1115 -6.47 5.88 43.59
CA CYS A 1115 -5.12 5.40 43.30
C CYS A 1115 -4.40 6.32 42.30
N ALA A 1116 -5.08 6.72 41.22
CA ALA A 1116 -4.52 7.61 40.21
C ALA A 1116 -4.10 8.97 40.80
N VAL A 1117 -4.93 9.56 41.67
CA VAL A 1117 -4.60 10.80 42.39
C VAL A 1117 -3.38 10.63 43.30
N LYS A 1118 -3.25 9.50 43.99
CA LYS A 1118 -2.09 9.21 44.84
C LYS A 1118 -0.81 9.06 44.02
N VAL A 1119 -0.87 8.36 42.89
CA VAL A 1119 0.29 8.22 41.98
C VAL A 1119 0.75 9.59 41.47
N GLU A 1120 -0.18 10.43 41.01
CA GLU A 1120 0.13 11.80 40.56
C GLU A 1120 0.88 12.59 41.63
N LYS A 1121 0.39 12.56 42.88
CA LYS A 1121 0.98 13.29 44.01
C LYS A 1121 2.35 12.74 44.41
N ALA A 1122 2.52 11.42 44.42
CA ALA A 1122 3.80 10.80 44.73
C ALA A 1122 4.87 11.16 43.69
N LEU A 1123 4.54 11.05 42.40
CA LEU A 1123 5.44 11.38 41.30
C LEU A 1123 5.78 12.87 41.26
N ALA A 1124 4.82 13.76 41.55
CA ALA A 1124 5.06 15.20 41.63
C ALA A 1124 6.08 15.59 42.72
N LYS A 1125 6.22 14.76 43.76
CA LYS A 1125 7.25 14.90 44.82
C LYS A 1125 8.50 14.05 44.57
N GLY A 1126 8.56 13.38 43.42
CA GLY A 1126 9.72 12.62 42.99
C GLY A 1126 9.89 11.28 43.69
N LEU A 1127 8.86 10.75 44.34
CA LEU A 1127 8.86 9.40 44.92
C LEU A 1127 8.80 8.32 43.84
N ASN A 1128 9.46 7.19 44.09
CA ASN A 1128 9.26 5.94 43.38
C ASN A 1128 7.93 5.33 43.85
N VAL A 1129 7.10 4.94 42.88
CA VAL A 1129 5.76 4.40 43.11
C VAL A 1129 5.75 2.91 42.79
N MET A 1130 5.39 2.09 43.78
CA MET A 1130 5.05 0.69 43.59
C MET A 1130 3.53 0.57 43.54
N PHE A 1131 3.00 0.48 42.33
CA PHE A 1131 1.56 0.45 42.08
C PHE A 1131 1.05 -0.97 41.94
N CYS A 1132 0.15 -1.37 42.83
CA CYS A 1132 -0.37 -2.72 42.91
C CYS A 1132 -1.65 -2.87 42.08
N ILE A 1133 -1.70 -3.94 41.31
CA ILE A 1133 -2.82 -4.36 40.46
C ILE A 1133 -3.09 -5.84 40.62
N GLY A 1134 -4.31 -6.29 40.32
CA GLY A 1134 -4.66 -7.71 40.35
C GLY A 1134 -6.15 -7.95 40.52
N GLU A 1135 -6.56 -9.15 40.12
CA GLU A 1135 -7.93 -9.63 40.09
C GLU A 1135 -8.25 -10.58 41.26
N GLN A 1136 -9.54 -10.72 41.55
CA GLN A 1136 -10.08 -11.69 42.51
C GLN A 1136 -10.17 -13.10 41.90
N LEU A 1137 -10.32 -14.13 42.75
CA LEU A 1137 -10.40 -15.52 42.29
C LEU A 1137 -11.59 -15.75 41.33
N SER A 1138 -12.72 -15.13 41.61
CA SER A 1138 -13.93 -15.18 40.77
C SER A 1138 -13.67 -14.60 39.39
N GLU A 1139 -12.92 -13.51 39.31
CA GLU A 1139 -12.57 -12.83 38.06
C GLU A 1139 -11.57 -13.66 37.24
N ARG A 1140 -10.55 -14.25 37.87
CA ARG A 1140 -9.62 -15.20 37.21
C ARG A 1140 -10.38 -16.39 36.63
N LYS A 1141 -11.27 -17.02 37.42
CA LYS A 1141 -12.09 -18.15 36.97
C LYS A 1141 -13.05 -17.78 35.83
N ALA A 1142 -13.44 -16.51 35.75
CA ALA A 1142 -14.25 -15.98 34.66
C ALA A 1142 -13.42 -15.50 33.44
N GLY A 1143 -12.08 -15.68 33.44
CA GLY A 1143 -11.21 -15.24 32.35
C GLY A 1143 -11.00 -13.72 32.28
N LYS A 1144 -11.23 -12.98 33.37
CA LYS A 1144 -11.23 -11.51 33.40
C LYS A 1144 -9.91 -10.86 33.87
N THR A 1145 -8.83 -11.61 34.02
CA THR A 1145 -7.54 -11.09 34.51
C THR A 1145 -7.10 -9.84 33.73
N GLN A 1146 -7.15 -9.90 32.39
CA GLN A 1146 -6.77 -8.76 31.55
C GLN A 1146 -7.73 -7.57 31.72
N GLU A 1147 -9.04 -7.80 31.69
CA GLU A 1147 -10.06 -6.75 31.86
C GLU A 1147 -9.83 -5.95 33.16
N VAL A 1148 -9.54 -6.64 34.26
CA VAL A 1148 -9.31 -6.02 35.57
C VAL A 1148 -7.99 -5.27 35.61
N CYS A 1149 -6.89 -5.90 35.18
CA CYS A 1149 -5.57 -5.26 35.17
C CYS A 1149 -5.54 -4.03 34.25
N ASP A 1150 -6.15 -4.12 33.07
CA ASP A 1150 -6.25 -3.02 32.12
C ASP A 1150 -7.04 -1.85 32.71
N LYS A 1151 -8.17 -2.12 33.36
CA LYS A 1151 -8.97 -1.08 34.01
C LYS A 1151 -8.15 -0.34 35.07
N GLN A 1152 -7.49 -1.07 35.96
CA GLN A 1152 -6.67 -0.49 37.04
C GLN A 1152 -5.50 0.32 36.47
N MET A 1153 -4.83 -0.18 35.43
CA MET A 1153 -3.72 0.52 34.77
C MET A 1153 -4.17 1.77 34.00
N ARG A 1154 -5.28 1.69 33.25
CA ARG A 1154 -5.79 2.82 32.44
C ARG A 1154 -6.22 4.01 33.29
N ALA A 1155 -6.63 3.79 34.54
CA ALA A 1155 -6.90 4.88 35.46
C ALA A 1155 -5.63 5.68 35.82
N VAL A 1156 -4.48 4.99 35.94
CA VAL A 1156 -3.24 5.58 36.41
C VAL A 1156 -2.36 6.11 35.28
N ILE A 1157 -2.33 5.47 34.11
CA ILE A 1157 -1.47 5.86 32.97
C ILE A 1157 -1.51 7.37 32.66
N PRO A 1158 -2.68 8.05 32.59
CA PRO A 1158 -2.74 9.49 32.30
C PRO A 1158 -2.10 10.38 33.37
N LYS A 1159 -1.84 9.84 34.55
CA LYS A 1159 -1.26 10.52 35.72
C LYS A 1159 0.23 10.28 35.90
N VAL A 1160 0.84 9.39 35.12
CA VAL A 1160 2.26 9.08 35.21
C VAL A 1160 3.07 10.10 34.42
N THR A 1161 3.77 10.99 35.12
CA THR A 1161 4.66 11.99 34.51
C THR A 1161 6.08 11.49 34.29
N ASP A 1162 6.51 10.45 35.02
CA ASP A 1162 7.85 9.88 34.95
C ASP A 1162 7.79 8.35 35.12
N TRP A 1163 7.89 7.62 34.00
CA TRP A 1163 7.85 6.16 33.98
C TRP A 1163 9.09 5.50 34.61
N SER A 1164 10.22 6.22 34.75
CA SER A 1164 11.42 5.65 35.38
C SER A 1164 11.23 5.39 36.88
N LYS A 1165 10.27 6.09 37.49
CA LYS A 1165 9.89 5.98 38.90
C LYS A 1165 8.67 5.10 39.13
N MET A 1166 8.11 4.51 38.08
CA MET A 1166 6.92 3.67 38.15
C MET A 1166 7.32 2.19 38.14
N ILE A 1167 6.86 1.45 39.16
CA ILE A 1167 7.00 0.00 39.28
C ILE A 1167 5.59 -0.56 39.41
N ILE A 1168 5.28 -1.62 38.65
CA ILE A 1168 3.98 -2.27 38.70
C ILE A 1168 4.14 -3.56 39.49
N ALA A 1169 3.28 -3.80 40.48
CA ALA A 1169 3.23 -5.07 41.19
C ALA A 1169 1.94 -5.80 40.84
N TYR A 1170 2.04 -6.87 40.05
CA TYR A 1170 0.92 -7.77 39.79
C TYR A 1170 0.74 -8.71 40.99
N GLU A 1171 -0.29 -8.42 41.76
CA GLU A 1171 -0.66 -9.04 43.03
C GLU A 1171 -2.05 -9.67 42.89
N PRO A 1172 -2.16 -10.85 42.25
CA PRO A 1172 -3.44 -11.54 42.12
C PRO A 1172 -4.00 -11.81 43.52
N VAL A 1173 -5.16 -11.22 43.83
CA VAL A 1173 -5.71 -11.15 45.20
C VAL A 1173 -5.92 -12.55 45.76
N TRP A 1174 -6.23 -13.50 44.88
CA TRP A 1174 -6.46 -14.89 45.21
C TRP A 1174 -5.19 -15.68 45.55
N ALA A 1175 -4.00 -15.16 45.29
CA ALA A 1175 -2.72 -15.76 45.64
C ALA A 1175 -2.04 -15.06 46.83
N ILE A 1176 -2.76 -14.19 47.56
CA ILE A 1176 -2.25 -13.46 48.71
C ILE A 1176 -2.91 -14.01 49.97
N GLY A 1177 -2.13 -14.67 50.83
CA GLY A 1177 -2.61 -15.14 52.15
C GLY A 1177 -3.67 -16.26 52.12
N THR A 1178 -3.98 -16.81 50.95
CA THR A 1178 -5.01 -17.84 50.74
C THR A 1178 -4.46 -19.28 50.72
N GLY A 1179 -3.13 -19.44 50.61
CA GLY A 1179 -2.47 -20.73 50.41
C GLY A 1179 -2.47 -21.25 48.95
N VAL A 1180 -3.16 -20.56 48.04
CA VAL A 1180 -3.14 -20.86 46.59
C VAL A 1180 -2.00 -20.10 45.94
N VAL A 1181 -1.22 -20.76 45.07
CA VAL A 1181 -0.03 -20.18 44.42
C VAL A 1181 -0.26 -20.17 42.91
N ALA A 1182 -0.03 -19.03 42.26
CA ALA A 1182 -0.07 -18.97 40.79
C ALA A 1182 1.10 -19.76 40.20
N THR A 1183 0.85 -20.44 39.07
CA THR A 1183 1.93 -21.12 38.34
C THR A 1183 2.84 -20.10 37.65
N PRO A 1184 4.10 -20.45 37.32
CA PRO A 1184 4.97 -19.57 36.53
C PRO A 1184 4.32 -19.08 35.23
N LEU A 1185 3.60 -19.97 34.52
CA LEU A 1185 2.87 -19.61 33.31
C LEU A 1185 1.76 -18.58 33.56
N GLN A 1186 1.02 -18.71 34.66
CA GLN A 1186 -0.02 -17.73 35.01
C GLN A 1186 0.56 -16.36 35.38
N ALA A 1187 1.71 -16.33 36.06
CA ALA A 1187 2.43 -15.10 36.34
C ALA A 1187 2.90 -14.45 35.03
N GLN A 1188 3.57 -15.22 34.16
CA GLN A 1188 4.06 -14.78 32.86
C GLN A 1188 2.93 -14.25 31.96
N GLU A 1189 1.80 -14.93 31.90
CA GLU A 1189 0.61 -14.51 31.15
C GLU A 1189 0.16 -13.10 31.55
N ALA A 1190 -0.04 -12.86 32.86
CA ALA A 1190 -0.49 -11.57 33.34
C ALA A 1190 0.55 -10.46 33.13
N HIS A 1191 1.83 -10.73 33.39
CA HIS A 1191 2.91 -9.76 33.19
C HIS A 1191 3.03 -9.36 31.72
N PHE A 1192 2.95 -10.33 30.82
CA PHE A 1192 2.96 -10.10 29.39
C PHE A 1192 1.79 -9.22 28.94
N GLN A 1193 0.57 -9.46 29.44
CA GLN A 1193 -0.60 -8.63 29.11
C GLN A 1193 -0.44 -7.18 29.59
N VAL A 1194 0.06 -6.97 30.82
CA VAL A 1194 0.34 -5.63 31.34
C VAL A 1194 1.41 -4.93 30.48
N ARG A 1195 2.45 -5.66 30.05
CA ARG A 1195 3.48 -5.10 29.17
C ARG A 1195 2.94 -4.77 27.79
N LEU A 1196 2.05 -5.59 27.23
CA LEU A 1196 1.36 -5.30 25.97
C LEU A 1196 0.51 -4.04 26.07
N LEU A 1197 -0.26 -3.87 27.15
CA LEU A 1197 -1.04 -2.66 27.40
C LEU A 1197 -0.13 -1.41 27.42
N LEU A 1198 0.98 -1.47 28.14
CA LEU A 1198 1.94 -0.35 28.21
C LEU A 1198 2.58 -0.06 26.86
N ARG A 1199 2.82 -1.09 26.05
CA ARG A 1199 3.36 -0.93 24.69
C ARG A 1199 2.34 -0.24 23.78
N ASP A 1200 1.07 -0.62 23.88
CA ASP A 1200 -0.03 -0.05 23.10
C ASP A 1200 -0.32 1.40 23.49
N VAL A 1201 -0.37 1.70 24.79
CA VAL A 1201 -0.80 3.01 25.30
C VAL A 1201 0.35 3.99 25.51
N CYS A 1202 1.50 3.52 25.96
CA CYS A 1202 2.64 4.37 26.36
C CYS A 1202 3.86 4.26 25.42
N GLY A 1203 3.84 3.31 24.47
CA GLY A 1203 4.92 3.08 23.50
C GLY A 1203 5.97 2.07 23.97
N ALA A 1204 6.73 1.56 22.99
CA ALA A 1204 7.71 0.48 23.18
C ALA A 1204 8.78 0.79 24.23
N GLN A 1205 9.30 2.03 24.25
CA GLN A 1205 10.36 2.42 25.18
C GLN A 1205 9.90 2.31 26.65
N VAL A 1206 8.69 2.77 26.96
CA VAL A 1206 8.12 2.68 28.30
C VAL A 1206 7.92 1.20 28.67
N ALA A 1207 7.25 0.43 27.81
CA ALA A 1207 6.99 -0.98 28.03
C ALA A 1207 8.25 -1.83 28.22
N ASP A 1208 9.34 -1.50 27.52
CA ASP A 1208 10.61 -2.21 27.61
C ASP A 1208 11.43 -1.79 28.84
N SER A 1209 11.19 -0.61 29.40
CA SER A 1209 11.92 -0.09 30.56
C SER A 1209 11.24 -0.32 31.90
N VAL A 1210 9.90 -0.35 31.93
CA VAL A 1210 9.12 -0.47 33.16
C VAL A 1210 9.26 -1.86 33.78
N ARG A 1211 9.42 -1.89 35.10
CA ARG A 1211 9.62 -3.12 35.88
C ARG A 1211 8.29 -3.61 36.43
N ILE A 1212 7.96 -4.87 36.16
CA ILE A 1212 6.72 -5.52 36.58
C ILE A 1212 7.07 -6.66 37.55
N LEU A 1213 6.59 -6.56 38.78
CA LEU A 1213 6.90 -7.50 39.86
C LEU A 1213 5.74 -8.48 40.05
N TYR A 1214 6.07 -9.72 40.37
CA TYR A 1214 5.07 -10.68 40.83
C TYR A 1214 4.94 -10.59 42.35
N GLY A 1215 3.71 -10.41 42.85
CA GLY A 1215 3.44 -10.28 44.28
C GLY A 1215 2.50 -11.32 44.90
N GLY A 1216 2.12 -12.37 44.17
CA GLY A 1216 1.43 -13.53 44.76
C GLY A 1216 2.41 -14.48 45.48
N SER A 1217 2.02 -15.12 46.59
CA SER A 1217 2.76 -16.09 47.43
C SER A 1217 4.21 -16.52 47.05
N VAL A 1218 5.14 -15.57 46.91
CA VAL A 1218 6.57 -15.83 46.62
C VAL A 1218 7.28 -16.30 47.89
N ASN A 1219 8.11 -17.33 47.75
CA ASN A 1219 8.94 -17.90 48.80
C ASN A 1219 10.24 -18.49 48.20
N PRO A 1220 11.23 -18.89 49.02
CA PRO A 1220 12.49 -19.43 48.51
C PRO A 1220 12.35 -20.64 47.58
N GLY A 1221 11.28 -21.43 47.70
CA GLY A 1221 11.06 -22.63 46.88
C GLY A 1221 10.51 -22.37 45.48
N ASN A 1222 9.94 -21.18 45.21
CA ASN A 1222 9.36 -20.86 43.89
C ASN A 1222 9.96 -19.62 43.22
N CYS A 1223 10.76 -18.81 43.94
CA CYS A 1223 11.33 -17.57 43.41
C CYS A 1223 12.20 -17.79 42.17
N GLN A 1224 12.92 -18.90 42.05
CA GLN A 1224 13.74 -19.19 40.87
C GLN A 1224 12.88 -19.37 39.61
N ALA A 1225 11.92 -20.29 39.64
CA ALA A 1225 11.05 -20.58 38.50
C ALA A 1225 10.21 -19.36 38.08
N LEU A 1226 9.89 -18.46 39.02
CA LEU A 1226 9.19 -17.20 38.72
C LEU A 1226 10.14 -16.14 38.14
N GLY A 1227 11.37 -16.04 38.65
CA GLY A 1227 12.34 -15.04 38.20
C GLY A 1227 13.02 -15.37 36.87
N GLU A 1228 12.99 -16.64 36.43
CA GLU A 1228 13.48 -17.06 35.11
C GLU A 1228 12.55 -16.63 33.96
N LEU A 1229 11.34 -16.15 34.29
CA LEU A 1229 10.35 -15.72 33.31
C LEU A 1229 10.73 -14.34 32.72
N PRO A 1230 10.56 -14.16 31.39
CA PRO A 1230 11.09 -12.97 30.69
C PRO A 1230 10.41 -11.65 31.07
N ASP A 1231 9.17 -11.69 31.58
CA ASP A 1231 8.43 -10.48 31.93
C ASP A 1231 8.33 -10.22 33.45
N VAL A 1232 8.89 -11.09 34.29
CA VAL A 1232 8.91 -10.93 35.74
C VAL A 1232 10.21 -10.26 36.18
N ASP A 1233 10.12 -8.98 36.54
CA ASP A 1233 11.26 -8.13 36.88
C ASP A 1233 11.50 -8.04 38.40
N GLY A 1234 11.14 -9.10 39.15
CA GLY A 1234 11.31 -9.19 40.60
C GLY A 1234 10.00 -9.44 41.35
N PHE A 1235 9.99 -9.13 42.65
CA PHE A 1235 8.97 -9.62 43.57
C PHE A 1235 8.46 -8.57 44.56
N LEU A 1236 7.15 -8.59 44.84
CA LEU A 1236 6.57 -7.93 46.00
C LEU A 1236 6.16 -8.99 47.03
N VAL A 1237 6.92 -9.09 48.12
CA VAL A 1237 6.85 -10.22 49.05
C VAL A 1237 6.05 -9.83 50.29
N GLY A 1238 5.00 -10.58 50.58
CA GLY A 1238 4.19 -10.45 51.80
C GLY A 1238 4.85 -11.15 53.00
N GLY A 1239 4.19 -12.18 53.56
CA GLY A 1239 4.59 -12.79 54.84
C GLY A 1239 6.01 -13.39 54.91
N ALA A 1240 6.60 -13.79 53.78
CA ALA A 1240 8.00 -14.24 53.75
C ALA A 1240 9.00 -13.07 53.96
N SER A 1241 8.59 -11.83 53.69
CA SER A 1241 9.41 -10.63 53.92
C SER A 1241 9.56 -10.28 55.41
N CYS A 1242 8.67 -10.78 56.27
CA CYS A 1242 8.72 -10.62 57.71
C CYS A 1242 9.52 -11.72 58.42
N LYS A 1243 10.37 -12.44 57.66
CA LYS A 1243 11.21 -13.55 58.14
C LYS A 1243 12.61 -13.42 57.54
N PRO A 1244 13.64 -14.06 58.14
CA PRO A 1244 14.98 -14.10 57.57
C PRO A 1244 15.04 -14.64 56.12
N ASP A 1245 14.08 -15.49 55.73
CA ASP A 1245 13.95 -16.05 54.38
C ASP A 1245 13.84 -15.00 53.26
N PHE A 1246 13.49 -13.75 53.57
CA PHE A 1246 13.47 -12.66 52.58
C PHE A 1246 14.82 -12.49 51.88
N THR A 1247 15.92 -12.67 52.62
CA THR A 1247 17.30 -12.59 52.08
C THR A 1247 17.55 -13.59 50.96
N LYS A 1248 16.98 -14.80 51.03
CA LYS A 1248 17.10 -15.83 49.99
C LYS A 1248 16.38 -15.43 48.70
N ILE A 1249 15.23 -14.77 48.82
CA ILE A 1249 14.45 -14.29 47.67
C ILE A 1249 15.20 -13.15 46.97
N ILE A 1250 15.80 -12.24 47.74
CA ILE A 1250 16.64 -11.16 47.21
C ILE A 1250 17.86 -11.73 46.47
N ASP A 1251 18.54 -12.72 47.06
CA ASP A 1251 19.73 -13.32 46.44
C ASP A 1251 19.40 -14.15 45.19
N CYS A 1252 18.24 -14.80 45.16
CA CYS A 1252 17.73 -15.47 43.96
C CYS A 1252 17.55 -14.47 42.80
N ALA A 1253 16.84 -13.35 43.03
CA ALA A 1253 16.64 -12.33 42.00
C ALA A 1253 17.97 -11.73 41.52
N GLN A 1254 18.90 -11.47 42.44
CA GLN A 1254 20.24 -10.99 42.13
C GLN A 1254 21.04 -11.98 41.27
N THR A 1255 20.97 -13.27 41.58
CA THR A 1255 21.72 -14.32 40.87
C THR A 1255 21.21 -14.49 39.45
N LEU A 1256 19.89 -14.51 39.26
CA LEU A 1256 19.25 -14.61 37.95
C LEU A 1256 19.59 -13.44 37.02
N TYR A 1257 19.73 -12.23 37.57
CA TYR A 1257 20.14 -11.07 36.78
C TYR A 1257 21.62 -11.12 36.33
N LYS A 1258 22.47 -11.87 37.04
CA LYS A 1258 23.90 -12.02 36.70
C LYS A 1258 24.17 -13.10 35.65
N SER A 1259 23.28 -14.10 35.55
CA SER A 1259 23.37 -15.24 34.62
C SER A 1259 22.80 -14.92 33.24
#